data_AF-A0A9E2QBW0-F1
#
_entry.id   AF-A0A9E2QBW0-F1
#
_cell.length_a   1.000
_cell.length_b   1.000
_cell.length_c   1.000
_cell.angle_alpha   90.00
_cell.angle_beta   90.00
_cell.angle_gamma   90.00
#
_symmetry.space_group_name_H-M   'P 1'
#
loop_
_entity.id
_entity.type
_entity.pdbx_description
1 polymer ?
#
loop_
_entity_poly.entity_id
_entity_poly.type
_entity_poly.pdbx_seq_one_letter_code
_entity_poly.pdbx_strand_id
1 'polypeptide(L)'
;MKKRIIISMVCVLTMLLALVAAGPLVSASPPGAPGGNGGEAGIAPGEHGLGWLPSDPDPKYKLDTSKFGTGMPLAASVDLSGDLPPIGNQGAHNSCVGWATGYYYKTWWEKQEHPSWDLTNDMYYFSPAFIYNQINEGKDEGSRFSDAMTLLQNTGDCDYKQFPYINDYLKQPNTTEVEAAKQYRIPDDWGFFFNEQTWGPYYTRADVITDLKTHLDGGTPLVMGIPIYLDFPDYGVNPNADYYVYDGSAANAGGHAVFIAGYDDNANPGGATPNTRGGFLMVNSWGSGWNGDGDVYLSYDFVQDYVPDAWSMGDRDSIPAISGIDPSSAAGGDVVTISGTNFGASRRLAKVTFPGAGSGSVPGAGEATVNSWKNDEIQVSVPDDAESGNVYVFDWDSEKSNGGSFLLAPFSSGSWYLAEGATWPGFGEWVLVQNPNTEDSVVELTFLTPGGPITGPTFTVYAQSRTTVNVNELVPNQDVATVISSTNGVPICAERAMYVNTLDGKWGSHDSIGSPGVSDVWYLAEGATWTGYDEWVMVMNPYSETVDVDVTFQTPGGEITGPQLSLQGGTRDTVHVNDFAPNSDVSTKVECLTSGRGVIAERSMYISAPDGKVGCHNSMGSSQAAGGWAVAEGATWPGFEEWVLIQNPTGTAALVYLYFLTPSEVIAGPEFMLASGSRESICVNDYVPEEDVSTLVFTDEAGQDVVVEMAMYIATAEGKLGAHNSRGSVFMSTNWYLPEGCTADGFDEWVLVMNPDTENSADVQLTLMTPEGPVAGPTAMLPPASRETFHINDCYIGDVSTQVQSTNKVMVVCERAMYVGTPDGKSGAHCSLGVLASDVDQGSSGSGACQLPAETLSSLRSRYRNR
;
A
#
# COMPACT_ATOMS: atom_id res chain seq x y z
N MET A 1 46.72 43.01 9.78
CA MET A 1 47.90 42.16 9.47
C MET A 1 47.42 40.71 9.39
N LYS A 2 47.64 40.05 8.23
CA LYS A 2 47.71 38.59 7.93
C LYS A 2 46.75 37.64 8.73
N LYS A 3 45.80 36.88 8.20
CA LYS A 3 45.43 36.26 6.89
C LYS A 3 43.88 36.15 6.88
N ARG A 4 43.08 36.50 5.84
CA ARG A 4 42.85 35.89 4.50
C ARG A 4 42.43 34.41 4.52
N ILE A 5 41.45 33.87 3.75
CA ILE A 5 40.32 34.29 2.88
C ILE A 5 39.68 32.96 2.38
N ILE A 6 38.34 32.87 2.37
CA ILE A 6 37.34 32.28 1.42
C ILE A 6 37.78 31.20 0.39
N ILE A 7 36.93 30.17 0.14
CA ILE A 7 36.23 29.88 -1.16
C ILE A 7 35.27 28.66 -1.06
N SER A 8 34.07 28.87 -1.62
CA SER A 8 32.97 27.93 -1.90
C SER A 8 33.06 27.30 -3.30
N MET A 9 32.25 26.24 -3.51
CA MET A 9 31.47 25.92 -4.74
C MET A 9 32.15 25.33 -6.00
N VAL A 10 31.55 24.18 -6.44
CA VAL A 10 31.02 23.88 -7.80
C VAL A 10 31.80 22.97 -8.80
N CYS A 11 31.01 22.09 -9.45
CA CYS A 11 31.16 21.28 -10.68
C CYS A 11 31.93 19.93 -10.61
N VAL A 12 31.32 18.77 -10.93
CA VAL A 12 30.72 18.24 -12.18
C VAL A 12 31.76 17.68 -13.17
N LEU A 13 31.60 16.38 -13.48
CA LEU A 13 32.06 15.58 -14.63
C LEU A 13 33.57 15.31 -14.82
N THR A 14 33.97 14.03 -14.78
CA THR A 14 34.67 13.28 -15.86
C THR A 14 35.29 11.98 -15.32
N MET A 15 34.83 10.82 -15.81
CA MET A 15 35.58 9.56 -15.76
C MET A 15 35.73 9.02 -17.18
N LEU A 16 36.95 9.13 -17.73
CA LEU A 16 37.42 8.28 -18.82
C LEU A 16 38.95 8.28 -18.89
N LEU A 17 39.50 7.05 -18.97
CA LEU A 17 40.84 6.62 -19.37
C LEU A 17 42.05 6.90 -18.45
N ALA A 18 42.53 5.82 -17.83
CA ALA A 18 43.97 5.54 -17.75
C ALA A 18 44.21 4.02 -17.79
N LEU A 19 44.56 3.50 -18.98
CA LEU A 19 45.30 2.25 -19.13
C LEU A 19 46.73 2.46 -18.62
N VAL A 20 47.19 1.66 -17.64
CA VAL A 20 48.60 1.30 -17.51
C VAL A 20 48.70 -0.17 -17.10
N ALA A 21 49.46 -0.92 -17.89
CA ALA A 21 49.80 -2.31 -17.71
C ALA A 21 50.60 -2.55 -16.43
N ALA A 22 50.22 -3.57 -15.67
CA ALA A 22 51.09 -4.26 -14.71
C ALA A 22 50.98 -5.76 -14.98
N GLY A 23 52.08 -6.37 -15.41
CA GLY A 23 52.18 -7.81 -15.65
C GLY A 23 52.07 -8.61 -14.34
N PRO A 24 51.68 -9.90 -14.42
CA PRO A 24 51.47 -10.70 -13.23
C PRO A 24 52.80 -11.10 -12.58
N LEU A 25 52.88 -10.85 -11.27
CA LEU A 25 53.87 -11.43 -10.37
C LEU A 25 53.57 -12.93 -10.20
N VAL A 26 54.53 -13.75 -10.56
CA VAL A 26 54.55 -15.20 -10.33
C VAL A 26 54.69 -15.44 -8.82
N SER A 27 53.72 -16.10 -8.20
CA SER A 27 53.88 -16.79 -6.92
C SER A 27 53.77 -18.30 -7.13
N ALA A 28 54.65 -19.05 -6.47
CA ALA A 28 54.90 -20.46 -6.70
C ALA A 28 53.78 -21.36 -6.12
N SER A 29 53.38 -22.37 -6.88
CA SER A 29 52.45 -23.44 -6.48
C SER A 29 53.09 -24.42 -5.48
N PRO A 30 52.31 -24.97 -4.51
CA PRO A 30 52.66 -26.22 -3.83
C PRO A 30 52.41 -27.44 -4.76
N PRO A 31 53.04 -28.60 -4.48
CA PRO A 31 53.12 -29.72 -5.42
C PRO A 31 51.80 -30.49 -5.57
N GLY A 32 51.56 -30.96 -6.80
CA GLY A 32 50.28 -31.49 -7.27
C GLY A 32 49.87 -32.89 -6.81
N ALA A 33 48.56 -33.12 -6.90
CA ALA A 33 47.94 -34.44 -6.98
C ALA A 33 47.85 -34.88 -8.45
N PRO A 34 47.94 -36.20 -8.75
CA PRO A 34 48.21 -36.69 -10.10
C PRO A 34 47.01 -36.53 -11.04
N GLY A 35 47.30 -36.07 -12.26
CA GLY A 35 46.31 -35.91 -13.33
C GLY A 35 45.82 -37.24 -13.91
N GLY A 36 44.51 -37.30 -14.14
CA GLY A 36 43.86 -38.24 -15.06
C GLY A 36 43.65 -37.54 -16.41
N ASN A 37 44.12 -38.17 -17.48
CA ASN A 37 44.07 -37.67 -18.86
C ASN A 37 42.65 -37.37 -19.33
N GLY A 38 42.48 -36.21 -19.96
CA GLY A 38 41.37 -35.92 -20.84
C GLY A 38 41.39 -36.83 -22.07
N GLY A 39 40.22 -37.38 -22.37
CA GLY A 39 39.89 -38.09 -23.59
C GLY A 39 38.37 -38.27 -23.64
N GLU A 40 37.74 -37.75 -24.69
CA GLU A 40 36.32 -37.97 -25.00
C GLU A 40 35.99 -39.46 -24.93
N ALA A 41 35.19 -39.83 -23.93
CA ALA A 41 34.51 -41.10 -23.85
C ALA A 41 33.06 -40.80 -23.44
N GLY A 42 32.10 -41.30 -24.23
CA GLY A 42 30.68 -41.21 -23.87
C GLY A 42 30.47 -41.79 -22.47
N ILE A 43 29.75 -41.03 -21.63
CA ILE A 43 29.42 -41.40 -20.26
C ILE A 43 28.65 -42.74 -20.29
N ALA A 44 29.07 -43.68 -19.44
CA ALA A 44 28.39 -44.96 -19.30
C ALA A 44 26.99 -44.75 -18.70
N PRO A 45 25.98 -45.59 -19.02
CA PRO A 45 24.67 -45.50 -18.36
C PRO A 45 24.85 -45.62 -16.83
N GLY A 46 24.37 -44.63 -16.06
CA GLY A 46 24.35 -44.66 -14.59
C GLY A 46 25.29 -43.71 -13.83
N GLU A 47 26.03 -42.81 -14.51
CA GLU A 47 26.78 -41.74 -13.83
C GLU A 47 25.95 -40.44 -13.81
N HIS A 48 25.61 -39.98 -12.61
CA HIS A 48 24.87 -38.74 -12.37
C HIS A 48 25.82 -37.58 -12.05
N GLY A 49 25.55 -36.39 -12.58
CA GLY A 49 26.30 -35.19 -12.25
C GLY A 49 26.25 -34.87 -10.75
N LEU A 50 27.37 -34.42 -10.19
CA LEU A 50 27.52 -34.01 -8.79
C LEU A 50 27.68 -32.48 -8.73
N GLY A 51 28.60 -31.95 -7.92
CA GLY A 51 29.07 -30.56 -8.05
C GLY A 51 28.81 -29.64 -6.88
N TRP A 52 28.45 -30.16 -5.70
CA TRP A 52 28.46 -29.32 -4.50
C TRP A 52 29.89 -29.13 -4.01
N LEU A 53 30.25 -27.87 -3.76
CA LEU A 53 31.50 -27.46 -3.15
C LEU A 53 31.19 -26.77 -1.80
N PRO A 54 32.00 -26.99 -0.75
CA PRO A 54 31.76 -26.36 0.55
C PRO A 54 31.88 -24.85 0.45
N SER A 55 30.90 -24.09 0.95
CA SER A 55 30.98 -22.63 1.13
C SER A 55 31.97 -22.25 2.22
N ASP A 56 32.64 -21.11 2.15
CA ASP A 56 33.51 -20.64 3.24
C ASP A 56 32.66 -20.32 4.52
N PRO A 57 33.10 -20.70 5.73
CA PRO A 57 32.27 -20.62 6.94
C PRO A 57 32.30 -19.21 7.54
N ASP A 58 31.74 -18.23 6.84
CA ASP A 58 31.63 -16.85 7.33
C ASP A 58 30.65 -16.79 8.52
N PRO A 59 31.09 -16.46 9.74
CA PRO A 59 30.22 -16.45 10.92
C PRO A 59 29.01 -15.52 10.80
N LYS A 60 29.02 -14.54 9.89
CA LYS A 60 27.87 -13.65 9.67
C LYS A 60 26.64 -14.38 9.14
N TYR A 61 26.84 -15.50 8.43
CA TYR A 61 25.77 -16.32 7.86
C TYR A 61 25.41 -17.52 8.75
N LYS A 62 25.96 -17.60 9.97
CA LYS A 62 25.59 -18.67 10.90
C LYS A 62 24.24 -18.36 11.55
N LEU A 63 23.28 -19.27 11.43
CA LEU A 63 21.95 -19.10 12.01
C LEU A 63 21.98 -19.16 13.54
N ASP A 64 21.17 -18.31 14.18
CA ASP A 64 20.91 -18.37 15.62
C ASP A 64 19.72 -19.31 15.88
N THR A 65 20.02 -20.58 16.09
CA THR A 65 18.99 -21.63 16.24
C THR A 65 18.15 -21.46 17.51
N SER A 66 18.58 -20.63 18.47
CA SER A 66 17.80 -20.33 19.68
C SER A 66 16.53 -19.51 19.41
N LYS A 67 16.42 -18.91 18.21
CA LYS A 67 15.25 -18.15 17.77
C LYS A 67 14.16 -19.03 17.16
N PHE A 68 14.47 -20.27 16.78
CA PHE A 68 13.48 -21.21 16.31
C PHE A 68 12.63 -21.70 17.49
N GLY A 69 11.30 -21.68 17.33
CA GLY A 69 10.30 -21.65 18.41
C GLY A 69 10.59 -22.50 19.65
N THR A 70 10.60 -21.86 20.83
CA THR A 70 10.96 -22.49 22.10
C THR A 70 9.71 -22.83 22.93
N GLY A 71 9.06 -23.97 22.67
CA GLY A 71 8.12 -24.52 23.66
C GLY A 71 7.07 -25.57 23.26
N MET A 72 6.87 -25.89 21.98
CA MET A 72 5.93 -26.94 21.57
C MET A 72 6.66 -28.27 21.30
N PRO A 73 6.03 -29.44 21.58
CA PRO A 73 6.58 -30.72 21.16
C PRO A 73 6.61 -30.81 19.63
N LEU A 74 7.76 -31.15 19.04
CA LEU A 74 7.91 -31.39 17.60
C LEU A 74 6.94 -32.49 17.12
N ALA A 75 6.46 -32.37 15.89
CA ALA A 75 5.69 -33.44 15.26
C ALA A 75 6.52 -34.73 15.11
N ALA A 76 5.83 -35.86 14.92
CA ALA A 76 6.50 -37.12 14.61
C ALA A 76 6.99 -37.18 13.15
N SER A 77 6.38 -36.38 12.27
CA SER A 77 6.70 -36.29 10.86
C SER A 77 6.22 -34.96 10.29
N VAL A 78 6.97 -34.41 9.34
CA VAL A 78 6.65 -33.23 8.53
C VAL A 78 6.94 -33.55 7.07
N ASP A 79 6.07 -33.15 6.16
CA ASP A 79 6.24 -33.32 4.72
C ASP A 79 5.76 -32.06 3.99
N LEU A 80 6.70 -31.34 3.38
CA LEU A 80 6.49 -30.11 2.60
C LEU A 80 6.65 -30.36 1.09
N SER A 81 6.75 -31.62 0.64
CA SER A 81 7.03 -31.97 -0.76
C SER A 81 5.84 -31.70 -1.71
N GLY A 82 4.63 -31.52 -1.16
CA GLY A 82 3.40 -31.31 -1.95
C GLY A 82 3.40 -30.04 -2.81
N ASP A 83 4.25 -29.07 -2.50
CA ASP A 83 4.37 -27.78 -3.19
C ASP A 83 5.65 -27.67 -4.03
N LEU A 84 6.25 -28.80 -4.42
CA LEU A 84 7.42 -28.83 -5.30
C LEU A 84 7.05 -28.94 -6.78
N PRO A 85 7.88 -28.37 -7.68
CA PRO A 85 7.76 -28.65 -9.11
C PRO A 85 8.08 -30.13 -9.41
N PRO A 86 7.77 -30.63 -10.63
CA PRO A 86 8.12 -31.98 -11.04
C PRO A 86 9.60 -32.31 -10.80
N ILE A 87 9.93 -33.58 -10.52
CA ILE A 87 11.32 -33.98 -10.27
C ILE A 87 12.23 -33.61 -11.44
N GLY A 88 13.20 -32.74 -11.15
CA GLY A 88 14.18 -32.19 -12.06
C GLY A 88 15.29 -33.17 -12.44
N ASN A 89 16.00 -32.88 -13.53
CA ASN A 89 17.11 -33.70 -14.02
C ASN A 89 18.27 -32.83 -14.52
N GLN A 90 19.36 -32.79 -13.75
CA GLN A 90 20.58 -32.08 -14.10
C GLN A 90 21.43 -32.79 -15.17
N GLY A 91 21.12 -34.05 -15.47
CA GLY A 91 21.90 -34.86 -16.39
C GLY A 91 23.36 -34.99 -15.94
N ALA A 92 24.28 -34.66 -16.85
CA ALA A 92 25.72 -34.81 -16.65
C ALA A 92 26.42 -33.55 -16.10
N HIS A 93 25.73 -32.41 -16.02
CA HIS A 93 26.34 -31.19 -15.50
C HIS A 93 26.48 -31.28 -13.99
N ASN A 94 27.52 -30.63 -13.47
CA ASN A 94 27.79 -30.51 -12.06
C ASN A 94 26.99 -29.36 -11.43
N SER A 95 25.69 -29.27 -11.73
CA SER A 95 24.84 -28.10 -11.43
C SER A 95 23.86 -28.30 -10.28
N CYS A 96 24.07 -29.32 -9.44
CA CYS A 96 23.14 -29.69 -8.35
C CYS A 96 22.76 -28.52 -7.43
N VAL A 97 23.69 -27.59 -7.16
CA VAL A 97 23.41 -26.40 -6.35
C VAL A 97 22.32 -25.54 -6.97
N GLY A 98 22.37 -25.26 -8.28
CA GLY A 98 21.33 -24.48 -8.96
C GLY A 98 19.97 -25.17 -8.96
N TRP A 99 19.94 -26.51 -9.00
CA TRP A 99 18.70 -27.28 -8.85
C TRP A 99 18.15 -27.23 -7.43
N ALA A 100 18.99 -27.42 -6.41
CA ALA A 100 18.57 -27.37 -5.02
C ALA A 100 18.05 -25.98 -4.63
N THR A 101 18.79 -24.91 -4.98
CA THR A 101 18.45 -23.53 -4.54
C THR A 101 17.44 -22.82 -5.43
N GLY A 102 17.56 -22.92 -6.76
CA GLY A 102 16.66 -22.24 -7.69
C GLY A 102 15.43 -23.08 -7.99
N TYR A 103 15.64 -24.22 -8.67
CA TYR A 103 14.54 -25.05 -9.16
C TYR A 103 13.61 -25.54 -8.05
N TYR A 104 14.16 -26.03 -6.92
CA TYR A 104 13.33 -26.49 -5.80
C TYR A 104 13.06 -25.39 -4.77
N TYR A 105 14.10 -24.84 -4.13
CA TYR A 105 13.89 -23.98 -2.96
C TYR A 105 13.24 -22.63 -3.30
N LYS A 106 13.71 -21.92 -4.32
CA LYS A 106 13.09 -20.65 -4.73
C LYS A 106 11.68 -20.86 -5.28
N THR A 107 11.46 -21.89 -6.10
CA THR A 107 10.10 -22.26 -6.55
C THR A 107 9.16 -22.58 -5.39
N TRP A 108 9.63 -23.29 -4.36
CA TRP A 108 8.81 -23.65 -3.21
C TRP A 108 8.32 -22.41 -2.46
N TRP A 109 9.21 -21.42 -2.24
CA TRP A 109 8.82 -20.16 -1.59
C TRP A 109 7.77 -19.40 -2.41
N GLU A 110 8.00 -19.29 -3.72
CA GLU A 110 7.08 -18.59 -4.61
C GLU A 110 5.74 -19.31 -4.72
N LYS A 111 5.69 -20.64 -4.54
CA LYS A 111 4.43 -21.37 -4.40
C LYS A 111 3.68 -21.05 -3.09
N GLN A 112 4.39 -20.73 -2.01
CA GLN A 112 3.75 -20.26 -0.76
C GLN A 112 3.18 -18.85 -0.91
N GLU A 113 3.89 -17.98 -1.65
CA GLU A 113 3.45 -16.62 -1.97
C GLU A 113 2.28 -16.63 -2.97
N HIS A 114 2.31 -17.58 -3.90
CA HIS A 114 1.31 -17.73 -4.96
C HIS A 114 0.62 -19.10 -4.92
N PRO A 115 -0.29 -19.36 -3.97
CA PRO A 115 -0.96 -20.66 -3.83
C PRO A 115 -1.71 -21.13 -5.08
N SER A 116 -2.05 -20.20 -5.98
CA SER A 116 -2.73 -20.47 -7.25
C SER A 116 -1.83 -21.03 -8.35
N TRP A 117 -0.49 -20.95 -8.22
CA TRP A 117 0.45 -21.36 -9.25
C TRP A 117 0.39 -22.87 -9.54
N ASP A 118 0.27 -23.22 -10.82
CA ASP A 118 0.39 -24.60 -11.30
C ASP A 118 1.85 -24.90 -11.67
N LEU A 119 2.55 -25.60 -10.79
CA LEU A 119 3.98 -25.92 -10.96
C LEU A 119 4.26 -26.92 -12.10
N THR A 120 3.26 -27.36 -12.85
CA THR A 120 3.48 -28.09 -14.12
C THR A 120 3.74 -27.16 -15.29
N ASN A 121 3.52 -25.85 -15.12
CA ASN A 121 3.76 -24.81 -16.11
C ASN A 121 5.17 -24.21 -15.93
N ASP A 122 5.96 -24.19 -17.01
CA ASP A 122 7.35 -23.70 -17.02
C ASP A 122 7.52 -22.21 -16.76
N MET A 123 6.41 -21.49 -16.60
CA MET A 123 6.35 -20.10 -16.15
C MET A 123 6.29 -19.93 -14.63
N TYR A 124 6.02 -21.00 -13.88
CA TYR A 124 5.77 -20.96 -12.43
C TYR A 124 6.82 -21.73 -11.61
N TYR A 125 7.97 -22.05 -12.22
CA TYR A 125 9.13 -22.59 -11.51
C TYR A 125 10.42 -22.04 -12.10
N PHE A 126 11.48 -22.03 -11.29
CA PHE A 126 12.68 -21.23 -11.55
C PHE A 126 13.79 -21.99 -12.28
N SER A 127 14.71 -21.23 -12.88
CA SER A 127 15.76 -21.78 -13.73
C SER A 127 17.02 -22.20 -12.95
N PRO A 128 17.34 -23.49 -12.85
CA PRO A 128 18.60 -23.93 -12.25
C PRO A 128 19.82 -23.51 -13.07
N ALA A 129 19.66 -23.31 -14.38
CA ALA A 129 20.74 -22.85 -15.26
C ALA A 129 21.04 -21.37 -15.09
N PHE A 130 20.04 -20.53 -14.79
CA PHE A 130 20.25 -19.11 -14.56
C PHE A 130 21.19 -18.91 -13.36
N ILE A 131 20.98 -19.66 -12.28
CA ILE A 131 21.89 -19.65 -11.13
C ILE A 131 23.25 -20.25 -11.51
N TYR A 132 23.27 -21.52 -11.92
CA TYR A 132 24.53 -22.26 -12.06
C TYR A 132 25.49 -21.61 -13.05
N ASN A 133 24.99 -21.20 -14.22
CA ASN A 133 25.85 -20.67 -15.28
C ASN A 133 26.55 -19.37 -14.86
N GLN A 134 25.96 -18.59 -13.97
CA GLN A 134 26.53 -17.32 -13.49
C GLN A 134 27.60 -17.52 -12.42
N ILE A 135 27.55 -18.62 -11.66
CA ILE A 135 28.42 -18.86 -10.49
C ILE A 135 29.45 -19.98 -10.71
N ASN A 136 29.43 -20.68 -11.85
CA ASN A 136 30.32 -21.80 -12.14
C ASN A 136 31.74 -21.42 -12.60
N GLU A 137 32.09 -20.12 -12.54
CA GLU A 137 33.39 -19.58 -12.99
C GLU A 137 33.79 -19.95 -14.43
N GLY A 138 32.82 -20.28 -15.30
CA GLY A 138 33.04 -20.70 -16.68
C GLY A 138 33.46 -22.17 -16.83
N LYS A 139 33.26 -23.01 -15.82
CA LYS A 139 33.62 -24.43 -15.83
C LYS A 139 32.52 -25.31 -15.24
N ASP A 140 32.43 -26.54 -15.73
CA ASP A 140 31.52 -27.55 -15.18
C ASP A 140 32.15 -28.32 -14.00
N GLU A 141 32.59 -27.59 -12.96
CA GLU A 141 33.31 -28.14 -11.79
C GLU A 141 32.51 -28.07 -10.47
N GLY A 142 31.29 -27.56 -10.52
CA GLY A 142 30.43 -27.37 -9.34
C GLY A 142 30.34 -25.92 -8.87
N SER A 143 29.57 -25.70 -7.81
CA SER A 143 29.40 -24.37 -7.17
C SER A 143 29.04 -24.49 -5.69
N ARG A 144 28.80 -23.37 -5.01
CA ARG A 144 28.60 -23.26 -3.56
C ARG A 144 27.23 -22.67 -3.22
N PHE A 145 26.64 -23.05 -2.10
CA PHE A 145 25.37 -22.48 -1.64
C PHE A 145 25.47 -20.97 -1.39
N SER A 146 26.53 -20.51 -0.72
CA SER A 146 26.78 -19.08 -0.48
C SER A 146 26.73 -18.23 -1.74
N ASP A 147 27.26 -18.74 -2.86
CA ASP A 147 27.31 -18.00 -4.12
C ASP A 147 25.92 -17.96 -4.77
N ALA A 148 25.17 -19.07 -4.70
CA ALA A 148 23.79 -19.13 -5.15
C ALA A 148 22.87 -18.20 -4.36
N MET A 149 22.94 -18.22 -3.01
CA MET A 149 22.15 -17.32 -2.15
C MET A 149 22.53 -15.85 -2.38
N THR A 150 23.82 -15.55 -2.55
CA THR A 150 24.29 -14.20 -2.87
C THR A 150 23.77 -13.73 -4.24
N LEU A 151 23.69 -14.62 -5.23
CA LEU A 151 23.12 -14.29 -6.54
C LEU A 151 21.61 -14.05 -6.44
N LEU A 152 20.87 -14.91 -5.74
CA LEU A 152 19.44 -14.76 -5.49
C LEU A 152 19.14 -13.44 -4.75
N GLN A 153 19.96 -13.05 -3.78
CA GLN A 153 19.81 -11.80 -3.04
C GLN A 153 20.04 -10.57 -3.93
N ASN A 154 21.12 -10.57 -4.72
CA ASN A 154 21.53 -9.41 -5.50
C ASN A 154 20.82 -9.28 -6.85
N THR A 155 20.39 -10.41 -7.42
CA THR A 155 19.88 -10.50 -8.80
C THR A 155 18.49 -11.11 -8.83
N GLY A 156 18.24 -12.16 -8.05
CA GLY A 156 17.04 -13.02 -8.11
C GLY A 156 17.26 -14.20 -9.06
N ASP A 157 16.17 -14.85 -9.48
CA ASP A 157 16.16 -15.89 -10.50
C ASP A 157 14.99 -15.65 -11.47
N CYS A 158 15.07 -16.14 -12.70
CA CYS A 158 13.99 -16.05 -13.68
C CYS A 158 13.29 -17.40 -13.87
N ASP A 159 12.09 -17.37 -14.46
CA ASP A 159 11.35 -18.60 -14.71
C ASP A 159 12.06 -19.50 -15.73
N TYR A 160 11.79 -20.81 -15.64
CA TYR A 160 12.43 -21.81 -16.47
C TYR A 160 12.14 -21.60 -17.96
N LYS A 161 10.97 -21.07 -18.33
CA LYS A 161 10.63 -20.76 -19.72
C LYS A 161 11.50 -19.63 -20.28
N GLN A 162 11.85 -18.63 -19.47
CA GLN A 162 12.74 -17.55 -19.86
C GLN A 162 14.18 -18.01 -20.04
N PHE A 163 14.70 -18.83 -19.12
CA PHE A 163 16.04 -19.39 -19.21
C PHE A 163 16.04 -20.91 -19.05
N PRO A 164 15.71 -21.68 -20.10
CA PRO A 164 15.57 -23.13 -19.99
C PRO A 164 16.90 -23.83 -19.74
N TYR A 165 16.84 -24.91 -18.98
CA TYR A 165 18.00 -25.77 -18.74
C TYR A 165 18.37 -26.55 -20.00
N ILE A 166 19.49 -26.18 -20.62
CA ILE A 166 20.02 -26.82 -21.83
C ILE A 166 21.44 -27.32 -21.57
N ASN A 167 21.96 -28.17 -22.46
CA ASN A 167 23.33 -28.68 -22.37
C ASN A 167 24.39 -27.63 -22.77
N ASP A 168 24.40 -26.48 -22.09
CA ASP A 168 25.35 -25.39 -22.27
C ASP A 168 25.51 -24.61 -20.95
N TYR A 169 26.50 -25.01 -20.14
CA TYR A 169 26.83 -24.37 -18.87
C TYR A 169 27.54 -23.01 -19.03
N LEU A 170 27.85 -22.59 -20.26
CA LEU A 170 28.52 -21.31 -20.55
C LEU A 170 27.53 -20.21 -20.95
N LYS A 171 26.29 -20.57 -21.33
CA LYS A 171 25.25 -19.59 -21.68
C LYS A 171 25.02 -18.66 -20.49
N GLN A 172 25.26 -17.37 -20.66
CA GLN A 172 24.92 -16.33 -19.68
C GLN A 172 23.55 -15.72 -19.98
N PRO A 173 22.81 -15.25 -18.97
CA PRO A 173 21.57 -14.52 -19.20
C PRO A 173 21.84 -13.16 -19.88
N ASN A 174 20.90 -12.74 -20.72
CA ASN A 174 20.87 -11.42 -21.33
C ASN A 174 20.17 -10.39 -20.41
N THR A 175 20.20 -9.12 -20.79
CA THR A 175 19.61 -8.03 -19.98
C THR A 175 18.14 -8.25 -19.67
N THR A 176 17.33 -8.77 -20.60
CA THR A 176 15.90 -9.02 -20.36
C THR A 176 15.69 -10.14 -19.33
N GLU A 177 16.50 -11.20 -19.38
CA GLU A 177 16.43 -12.31 -18.41
C GLU A 177 16.87 -11.85 -17.01
N VAL A 178 17.93 -11.02 -16.92
CA VAL A 178 18.38 -10.43 -15.65
C VAL A 178 17.36 -9.46 -15.06
N GLU A 179 16.70 -8.64 -15.88
CA GLU A 179 15.65 -7.74 -15.40
C GLU A 179 14.42 -8.49 -14.91
N ALA A 180 14.04 -9.60 -15.56
CA ALA A 180 12.93 -10.44 -15.14
C ALA A 180 13.17 -11.14 -13.80
N ALA A 181 14.44 -11.38 -13.44
CA ALA A 181 14.82 -12.01 -12.18
C ALA A 181 14.64 -11.09 -10.96
N LYS A 182 14.67 -9.76 -11.14
CA LYS A 182 14.76 -8.79 -10.02
C LYS A 182 13.57 -8.80 -9.06
N GLN A 183 12.38 -9.17 -9.53
CA GLN A 183 11.18 -9.25 -8.70
C GLN A 183 11.26 -10.41 -7.70
N TYR A 184 12.10 -11.42 -7.98
CA TYR A 184 12.22 -12.66 -7.22
C TYR A 184 13.50 -12.69 -6.37
N ARG A 185 13.93 -11.53 -5.87
CA ARG A 185 15.11 -11.41 -5.01
C ARG A 185 14.78 -11.81 -3.58
N ILE A 186 15.65 -12.60 -2.99
CA ILE A 186 15.52 -12.97 -1.58
C ILE A 186 16.06 -11.86 -0.65
N PRO A 187 15.55 -11.73 0.58
CA PRO A 187 16.10 -10.85 1.61
C PRO A 187 17.49 -11.24 2.08
N ASP A 188 18.09 -10.41 2.96
CA ASP A 188 19.24 -10.80 3.79
C ASP A 188 18.83 -11.70 4.97
N ASP A 189 18.05 -12.75 4.68
CA ASP A 189 17.57 -13.74 5.64
C ASP A 189 17.89 -15.15 5.15
N TRP A 190 19.17 -15.49 5.10
CA TRP A 190 19.64 -16.81 4.71
C TRP A 190 20.92 -17.13 5.46
N GLY A 191 21.20 -18.41 5.66
CA GLY A 191 22.36 -18.83 6.44
C GLY A 191 22.48 -20.33 6.62
N PHE A 192 23.51 -20.75 7.33
CA PHE A 192 23.79 -22.17 7.60
C PHE A 192 23.57 -22.56 9.07
N PHE A 193 23.09 -23.78 9.27
CA PHE A 193 23.07 -24.44 10.58
C PHE A 193 24.47 -24.88 10.97
N PHE A 194 25.14 -25.52 10.01
CA PHE A 194 26.52 -26.00 10.11
C PHE A 194 27.15 -26.04 8.72
N ASN A 195 28.47 -25.83 8.67
CA ASN A 195 29.26 -25.77 7.43
C ASN A 195 30.69 -26.25 7.73
N GLU A 196 31.13 -27.35 7.11
CA GLU A 196 32.48 -27.92 7.30
C GLU A 196 33.25 -27.96 5.99
N GLN A 197 34.55 -27.71 6.09
CA GLN A 197 35.47 -27.69 4.95
C GLN A 197 36.06 -29.06 4.62
N THR A 198 35.80 -30.08 5.43
CA THR A 198 36.39 -31.42 5.31
C THR A 198 35.32 -32.48 5.44
N TRP A 199 35.42 -33.58 4.69
CA TRP A 199 34.51 -34.73 4.84
C TRP A 199 34.55 -35.34 6.24
N GLY A 200 33.39 -35.81 6.71
CA GLY A 200 33.21 -36.42 8.02
C GLY A 200 34.00 -37.73 8.22
N PRO A 201 33.86 -38.36 9.40
CA PRO A 201 32.75 -38.17 10.35
C PRO A 201 32.90 -37.00 11.35
N TYR A 202 31.77 -36.42 11.79
CA TYR A 202 31.64 -35.24 12.67
C TYR A 202 31.05 -35.56 14.06
N TYR A 203 31.59 -36.55 14.76
CA TYR A 203 31.05 -37.12 16.01
C TYR A 203 30.82 -36.16 17.20
N THR A 204 31.10 -34.86 17.07
CA THR A 204 31.00 -33.87 18.16
C THR A 204 29.83 -32.88 18.00
N ARG A 205 28.98 -33.05 17.00
CA ARG A 205 27.83 -32.17 16.75
C ARG A 205 26.63 -32.57 17.63
N ALA A 206 26.37 -31.76 18.64
CA ALA A 206 25.15 -31.84 19.44
C ALA A 206 23.99 -31.12 18.73
N ASP A 207 22.76 -31.55 19.01
CA ASP A 207 21.50 -30.86 18.70
C ASP A 207 21.16 -30.62 17.20
N VAL A 208 22.02 -30.99 16.25
CA VAL A 208 21.78 -30.84 14.80
C VAL A 208 20.44 -31.39 14.35
N ILE A 209 20.08 -32.61 14.75
CA ILE A 209 18.82 -33.22 14.35
C ILE A 209 17.62 -32.45 14.90
N THR A 210 17.71 -31.99 16.16
CA THR A 210 16.66 -31.19 16.78
C THR A 210 16.49 -29.84 16.10
N ASP A 211 17.59 -29.15 15.80
CA ASP A 211 17.57 -27.83 15.15
C ASP A 211 16.95 -27.90 13.74
N LEU A 212 17.39 -28.87 12.93
CA LEU A 212 16.84 -29.07 11.58
C LEU A 212 15.35 -29.46 11.62
N LYS A 213 14.97 -30.35 12.55
CA LYS A 213 13.56 -30.71 12.73
C LYS A 213 12.71 -29.52 13.17
N THR A 214 13.21 -28.69 14.08
CA THR A 214 12.50 -27.50 14.56
C THR A 214 12.26 -26.52 13.42
N HIS A 215 13.24 -26.35 12.54
CA HIS A 215 13.10 -25.53 11.34
C HIS A 215 12.02 -26.06 10.39
N LEU A 216 12.06 -27.36 10.08
CA LEU A 216 11.05 -28.02 9.23
C LEU A 216 9.65 -27.99 9.85
N ASP A 217 9.53 -28.20 11.16
CA ASP A 217 8.27 -28.12 11.93
C ASP A 217 7.69 -26.70 11.93
N GLY A 218 8.55 -25.69 11.82
CA GLY A 218 8.18 -24.29 11.57
C GLY A 218 7.62 -24.03 10.17
N GLY A 219 7.61 -25.04 9.29
CA GLY A 219 7.02 -24.97 7.95
C GLY A 219 8.02 -24.63 6.83
N THR A 220 9.32 -24.53 7.12
CA THR A 220 10.32 -24.09 6.13
C THR A 220 11.27 -25.24 5.76
N PRO A 221 11.47 -25.55 4.46
CA PRO A 221 12.44 -26.54 4.01
C PRO A 221 13.87 -26.02 4.14
N LEU A 222 14.85 -26.83 3.73
CA LEU A 222 16.26 -26.47 3.72
C LEU A 222 17.02 -27.21 2.62
N VAL A 223 18.26 -26.80 2.33
CA VAL A 223 19.15 -27.51 1.39
C VAL A 223 20.37 -28.07 2.12
N MET A 224 20.86 -29.22 1.67
CA MET A 224 22.05 -29.86 2.23
C MET A 224 23.10 -30.14 1.17
N GLY A 225 24.36 -30.02 1.55
CA GLY A 225 25.50 -30.51 0.79
C GLY A 225 25.88 -31.86 1.35
N ILE A 226 25.60 -32.95 0.63
CA ILE A 226 25.79 -34.32 1.10
C ILE A 226 26.95 -35.00 0.39
N PRO A 227 27.69 -35.91 1.05
CA PRO A 227 28.55 -36.85 0.35
C PRO A 227 27.72 -37.93 -0.35
N ILE A 228 28.03 -38.21 -1.62
CA ILE A 228 27.53 -39.39 -2.32
C ILE A 228 28.59 -40.47 -2.22
N TYR A 229 28.24 -41.60 -1.61
CA TYR A 229 29.11 -42.77 -1.51
C TYR A 229 28.79 -43.79 -2.62
N LEU A 230 29.74 -44.69 -2.93
CA LEU A 230 29.55 -45.69 -3.98
C LEU A 230 28.46 -46.73 -3.69
N ASP A 231 27.90 -46.76 -2.48
CA ASP A 231 26.75 -47.58 -2.05
C ASP A 231 25.43 -46.79 -1.99
N PHE A 232 25.41 -45.52 -2.44
CA PHE A 232 24.21 -44.70 -2.45
C PHE A 232 23.11 -45.31 -3.34
N PRO A 233 21.82 -45.19 -2.98
CA PRO A 233 20.72 -45.80 -3.73
C PRO A 233 20.69 -45.36 -5.18
N ASP A 234 20.53 -46.33 -6.08
CA ASP A 234 20.46 -46.12 -7.54
C ASP A 234 21.60 -45.24 -8.08
N TYR A 235 22.78 -45.26 -7.44
CA TYR A 235 24.01 -44.68 -7.95
C TYR A 235 24.82 -45.76 -8.67
N GLY A 236 25.11 -45.56 -9.95
CA GLY A 236 25.78 -46.56 -10.79
C GLY A 236 24.91 -47.79 -11.04
N VAL A 237 25.17 -48.89 -10.33
CA VAL A 237 24.43 -50.17 -10.46
C VAL A 237 23.79 -50.63 -9.15
N ASN A 238 23.77 -49.76 -8.13
CA ASN A 238 23.13 -50.08 -6.86
C ASN A 238 21.61 -50.19 -7.03
N PRO A 239 20.96 -51.06 -6.25
CA PRO A 239 19.51 -51.12 -6.26
C PRO A 239 18.88 -49.84 -5.68
N ASN A 240 17.62 -49.60 -6.05
CA ASN A 240 16.78 -48.60 -5.41
C ASN A 240 16.59 -48.94 -3.92
N ALA A 241 16.51 -47.91 -3.09
CA ALA A 241 16.20 -48.03 -1.67
C ALA A 241 15.52 -46.74 -1.18
N ASP A 242 14.38 -46.89 -0.50
CA ASP A 242 13.59 -45.75 0.01
C ASP A 242 14.25 -45.08 1.23
N TYR A 243 15.25 -45.73 1.84
CA TYR A 243 15.95 -45.27 3.05
C TYR A 243 17.45 -45.57 2.95
N TYR A 244 18.27 -44.54 3.12
CA TYR A 244 19.73 -44.64 3.05
C TYR A 244 20.36 -44.54 4.44
N VAL A 245 21.20 -45.54 4.76
CA VAL A 245 22.09 -45.56 5.92
C VAL A 245 23.49 -45.86 5.42
N TYR A 246 24.45 -45.03 5.80
CA TYR A 246 25.85 -45.26 5.47
C TYR A 246 26.54 -46.07 6.56
N ASP A 247 27.21 -47.17 6.19
CA ASP A 247 27.87 -48.07 7.14
C ASP A 247 29.35 -47.72 7.42
N GLY A 248 29.86 -46.66 6.78
CA GLY A 248 31.25 -46.22 6.94
C GLY A 248 32.27 -46.91 6.02
N SER A 249 31.85 -47.83 5.15
CA SER A 249 32.77 -48.68 4.38
C SER A 249 32.97 -48.27 2.92
N ALA A 250 31.98 -47.64 2.28
CA ALA A 250 32.06 -47.26 0.87
C ALA A 250 32.94 -46.01 0.62
N ALA A 251 33.52 -45.91 -0.58
CA ALA A 251 34.32 -44.75 -0.95
C ALA A 251 33.41 -43.56 -1.31
N ASN A 252 33.86 -42.35 -0.98
CA ASN A 252 33.18 -41.11 -1.39
C ASN A 252 33.38 -40.87 -2.89
N ALA A 253 32.28 -40.69 -3.62
CA ALA A 253 32.26 -40.37 -5.04
C ALA A 253 32.32 -38.85 -5.30
N GLY A 254 31.81 -38.04 -4.37
CA GLY A 254 31.84 -36.58 -4.46
C GLY A 254 30.75 -35.89 -3.64
N GLY A 255 30.67 -34.57 -3.78
CA GLY A 255 29.67 -33.74 -3.12
C GLY A 255 28.45 -33.44 -3.98
N HIS A 256 27.26 -33.53 -3.40
CA HIS A 256 25.99 -33.29 -4.08
C HIS A 256 25.09 -32.36 -3.27
N ALA A 257 24.39 -31.44 -3.93
CA ALA A 257 23.44 -30.54 -3.30
C ALA A 257 22.02 -31.06 -3.48
N VAL A 258 21.24 -31.06 -2.40
CA VAL A 258 19.91 -31.68 -2.36
C VAL A 258 18.92 -30.82 -1.58
N PHE A 259 17.64 -30.98 -1.89
CA PHE A 259 16.54 -30.31 -1.19
C PHE A 259 15.96 -31.24 -0.12
N ILE A 260 15.69 -30.70 1.07
CA ILE A 260 15.12 -31.45 2.20
C ILE A 260 13.71 -30.93 2.47
N ALA A 261 12.73 -31.76 2.16
CA ALA A 261 11.31 -31.41 2.20
C ALA A 261 10.64 -31.74 3.55
N GLY A 262 11.32 -32.44 4.45
CA GLY A 262 10.68 -32.90 5.68
C GLY A 262 11.48 -33.93 6.46
N TYR A 263 10.82 -34.54 7.43
CA TYR A 263 11.36 -35.65 8.23
C TYR A 263 10.26 -36.61 8.66
N ASP A 264 10.63 -37.85 8.96
CA ASP A 264 9.76 -38.82 9.63
C ASP A 264 10.59 -39.60 10.65
N ASP A 265 10.20 -39.53 11.93
CA ASP A 265 10.84 -40.26 13.04
C ASP A 265 10.70 -41.78 12.94
N ASN A 266 9.87 -42.27 12.02
CA ASN A 266 9.61 -43.68 11.76
C ASN A 266 9.77 -44.07 10.28
N ALA A 267 10.56 -43.32 9.50
CA ALA A 267 10.88 -43.62 8.10
C ALA A 267 11.41 -45.05 7.88
N ASN A 268 12.17 -45.60 8.84
CA ASN A 268 12.62 -46.98 8.88
C ASN A 268 12.19 -47.66 10.20
N PRO A 269 11.00 -48.27 10.28
CA PRO A 269 10.48 -48.88 11.51
C PRO A 269 11.37 -49.98 12.11
N GLY A 270 12.25 -50.58 11.28
CA GLY A 270 13.22 -51.61 11.65
C GLY A 270 14.51 -51.09 12.28
N GLY A 271 14.72 -49.77 12.33
CA GLY A 271 15.90 -49.13 12.91
C GLY A 271 16.14 -49.48 14.39
N ALA A 272 17.39 -49.77 14.73
CA ALA A 272 17.80 -50.20 16.07
C ALA A 272 17.89 -49.05 17.09
N THR A 273 18.04 -47.82 16.61
CA THR A 273 18.14 -46.58 17.39
C THR A 273 17.15 -45.55 16.84
N PRO A 274 16.79 -44.49 17.60
CA PRO A 274 16.00 -43.39 17.05
C PRO A 274 16.59 -42.81 15.76
N ASN A 275 17.93 -42.66 15.69
CA ASN A 275 18.59 -42.06 14.53
C ASN A 275 18.67 -42.98 13.30
N THR A 276 18.61 -44.31 13.49
CA THR A 276 18.52 -45.30 12.39
C THR A 276 17.09 -45.67 12.04
N ARG A 277 16.12 -45.12 12.79
CA ARG A 277 14.67 -45.27 12.58
C ARG A 277 14.09 -44.05 11.88
N GLY A 278 14.50 -42.86 12.27
CA GLY A 278 14.06 -41.62 11.63
C GLY A 278 14.95 -41.22 10.44
N GLY A 279 14.42 -40.38 9.57
CA GLY A 279 15.17 -39.82 8.45
C GLY A 279 14.60 -38.51 7.92
N PHE A 280 15.41 -37.76 7.20
CA PHE A 280 15.02 -36.56 6.47
C PHE A 280 14.60 -36.93 5.04
N LEU A 281 13.47 -36.41 4.59
CA LEU A 281 12.97 -36.61 3.23
C LEU A 281 13.78 -35.74 2.27
N MET A 282 14.63 -36.37 1.46
CA MET A 282 15.47 -35.73 0.45
C MET A 282 14.81 -35.85 -0.93
N VAL A 283 14.73 -34.73 -1.64
CA VAL A 283 14.32 -34.67 -3.06
C VAL A 283 15.55 -34.39 -3.92
N ASN A 284 15.73 -35.17 -4.99
CA ASN A 284 16.93 -35.17 -5.82
C ASN A 284 16.71 -34.51 -7.20
N SER A 285 17.80 -34.26 -7.93
CA SER A 285 17.82 -33.64 -9.27
C SER A 285 18.34 -34.58 -10.35
N TRP A 286 18.09 -35.89 -10.24
CA TRP A 286 18.53 -36.93 -11.19
C TRP A 286 17.41 -37.52 -12.06
N GLY A 287 16.23 -36.87 -12.05
CA GLY A 287 15.04 -37.23 -12.81
C GLY A 287 14.10 -38.16 -12.06
N SER A 288 12.81 -38.12 -12.42
CA SER A 288 11.75 -38.92 -11.79
C SER A 288 11.90 -40.44 -11.91
N GLY A 289 12.81 -40.92 -12.77
CA GLY A 289 13.13 -42.34 -12.88
C GLY A 289 14.18 -42.83 -11.86
N TRP A 290 14.92 -41.91 -11.23
CA TRP A 290 15.91 -42.25 -10.22
C TRP A 290 15.24 -42.66 -8.91
N ASN A 291 15.67 -43.78 -8.33
CA ASN A 291 15.16 -44.34 -7.08
C ASN A 291 13.63 -44.56 -7.02
N GLY A 292 12.96 -44.72 -8.18
CA GLY A 292 11.52 -44.98 -8.26
C GLY A 292 10.66 -43.73 -8.34
N ASP A 293 10.90 -42.74 -7.49
CA ASP A 293 10.09 -41.51 -7.39
C ASP A 293 10.91 -40.21 -7.22
N GLY A 294 12.25 -40.27 -7.33
CA GLY A 294 13.12 -39.09 -7.28
C GLY A 294 13.52 -38.63 -5.87
N ASP A 295 13.09 -39.34 -4.83
CA ASP A 295 13.33 -39.04 -3.43
C ASP A 295 13.97 -40.21 -2.67
N VAL A 296 14.44 -39.93 -1.45
CA VAL A 296 14.95 -40.92 -0.51
C VAL A 296 14.92 -40.36 0.91
N TYR A 297 14.71 -41.21 1.92
CA TYR A 297 14.96 -40.81 3.30
C TYR A 297 16.44 -40.99 3.67
N LEU A 298 17.10 -39.91 4.09
CA LEU A 298 18.44 -39.93 4.67
C LEU A 298 18.34 -40.18 6.17
N SER A 299 19.00 -41.22 6.68
CA SER A 299 18.97 -41.50 8.10
C SER A 299 19.54 -40.35 8.94
N TYR A 300 19.00 -40.14 10.14
CA TYR A 300 19.47 -39.04 11.01
C TYR A 300 20.95 -39.22 11.40
N ASP A 301 21.44 -40.45 11.57
CA ASP A 301 22.86 -40.68 11.85
C ASP A 301 23.76 -40.32 10.67
N PHE A 302 23.33 -40.61 9.43
CA PHE A 302 24.04 -40.17 8.24
C PHE A 302 24.15 -38.64 8.19
N VAL A 303 23.05 -37.93 8.42
CA VAL A 303 23.04 -36.46 8.46
C VAL A 303 23.91 -35.91 9.59
N GLN A 304 23.77 -36.44 10.80
CA GLN A 304 24.52 -35.96 11.96
C GLN A 304 26.03 -36.16 11.79
N ASP A 305 26.44 -37.34 11.30
CA ASP A 305 27.84 -37.74 11.32
C ASP A 305 28.57 -37.43 10.02
N TYR A 306 27.91 -37.38 8.86
CA TYR A 306 28.60 -37.31 7.56
C TYR A 306 28.24 -36.13 6.68
N VAL A 307 27.14 -35.42 6.93
CA VAL A 307 26.74 -34.27 6.10
C VAL A 307 27.49 -33.00 6.51
N PRO A 308 28.34 -32.41 5.66
CA PRO A 308 29.15 -31.25 5.99
C PRO A 308 28.34 -29.97 6.17
N ASP A 309 27.21 -29.83 5.47
CA ASP A 309 26.63 -28.52 5.17
C ASP A 309 25.10 -28.53 5.09
N ALA A 310 24.43 -27.58 5.74
CA ALA A 310 22.99 -27.38 5.69
C ALA A 310 22.61 -25.90 5.79
N TRP A 311 21.77 -25.42 4.86
CA TRP A 311 21.42 -24.01 4.69
C TRP A 311 19.91 -23.78 4.65
N SER A 312 19.50 -22.65 5.20
CA SER A 312 18.16 -22.09 5.09
C SER A 312 18.18 -20.79 4.29
N MET A 313 17.08 -20.52 3.61
CA MET A 313 16.75 -19.32 2.87
C MET A 313 15.34 -18.88 3.27
N GLY A 314 15.18 -17.64 3.69
CA GLY A 314 13.91 -16.94 3.74
C GLY A 314 13.65 -16.20 2.43
N ASP A 315 12.39 -15.84 2.19
CA ASP A 315 11.94 -15.08 1.03
C ASP A 315 11.11 -13.88 1.45
N ARG A 316 10.87 -12.94 0.54
CA ARG A 316 9.95 -11.82 0.74
C ARG A 316 8.86 -11.88 -0.30
N ASP A 317 7.67 -11.56 0.17
CA ASP A 317 6.48 -11.32 -0.64
C ASP A 317 6.80 -10.50 -1.90
N SER A 318 6.54 -11.11 -3.05
CA SER A 318 6.77 -10.57 -4.38
C SER A 318 5.63 -9.65 -4.88
N ILE A 319 4.65 -9.32 -4.04
CA ILE A 319 3.58 -8.35 -4.38
C ILE A 319 4.18 -6.99 -4.80
N PRO A 320 3.69 -6.39 -5.92
CA PRO A 320 4.13 -5.07 -6.36
C PRO A 320 3.82 -3.99 -5.32
N ALA A 321 4.70 -3.01 -5.15
CA ALA A 321 4.45 -1.90 -4.23
C ALA A 321 4.90 -0.56 -4.82
N ILE A 322 4.00 0.41 -4.89
CA ILE A 322 4.26 1.80 -5.28
C ILE A 322 4.84 2.56 -4.08
N SER A 323 5.99 3.19 -4.28
CA SER A 323 6.62 4.09 -3.32
C SER A 323 6.44 5.58 -3.66
N GLY A 324 6.04 5.89 -4.91
CA GLY A 324 5.73 7.27 -5.30
C GLY A 324 5.31 7.42 -6.76
N ILE A 325 4.68 8.55 -7.07
CA ILE A 325 4.27 8.95 -8.43
C ILE A 325 4.76 10.37 -8.67
N ASP A 326 5.50 10.59 -9.76
CA ASP A 326 6.08 11.89 -10.12
C ASP A 326 5.81 12.26 -11.59
N PRO A 327 5.14 13.38 -11.88
CA PRO A 327 4.44 14.22 -10.91
C PRO A 327 3.23 13.48 -10.30
N SER A 328 2.94 13.71 -9.02
CA SER A 328 1.73 13.20 -8.35
C SER A 328 0.44 13.92 -8.77
N SER A 329 0.57 14.89 -9.68
CA SER A 329 -0.54 15.56 -10.33
C SER A 329 -0.23 15.91 -11.78
N ALA A 330 -1.10 15.51 -12.72
CA ALA A 330 -0.90 15.73 -14.16
C ALA A 330 -2.21 15.67 -14.96
N ALA A 331 -2.19 16.11 -16.23
CA ALA A 331 -3.34 16.07 -17.13
C ALA A 331 -3.47 14.72 -17.86
N GLY A 332 -4.64 14.45 -18.43
CA GLY A 332 -4.80 13.41 -19.44
C GLY A 332 -3.77 13.59 -20.57
N GLY A 333 -3.08 12.52 -20.92
CA GLY A 333 -2.00 12.47 -21.90
C GLY A 333 -0.59 12.78 -21.36
N ASP A 334 -0.46 13.41 -20.19
CA ASP A 334 0.85 13.67 -19.57
C ASP A 334 1.54 12.36 -19.15
N VAL A 335 2.87 12.39 -19.09
CA VAL A 335 3.67 11.24 -18.67
C VAL A 335 3.99 11.36 -17.18
N VAL A 336 3.69 10.31 -16.43
CA VAL A 336 4.07 10.17 -15.01
C VAL A 336 5.01 8.99 -14.82
N THR A 337 5.89 9.11 -13.82
CA THR A 337 6.81 8.05 -13.38
C THR A 337 6.32 7.48 -12.06
N ILE A 338 6.01 6.19 -12.04
CA ILE A 338 5.63 5.43 -10.86
C ILE A 338 6.89 4.70 -10.39
N SER A 339 7.34 5.00 -9.18
CA SER A 339 8.47 4.35 -8.52
C SER A 339 7.97 3.30 -7.52
N GLY A 340 8.73 2.23 -7.33
CA GLY A 340 8.34 1.18 -6.40
C GLY A 340 9.24 -0.04 -6.40
N THR A 341 8.69 -1.18 -6.03
CA THR A 341 9.36 -2.48 -6.01
C THR A 341 8.44 -3.55 -6.57
N ASN A 342 9.06 -4.64 -7.05
CA ASN A 342 8.37 -5.85 -7.50
C ASN A 342 7.34 -5.62 -8.63
N PHE A 343 7.54 -4.62 -9.49
CA PHE A 343 6.65 -4.42 -10.65
C PHE A 343 6.80 -5.47 -11.75
N GLY A 344 7.91 -6.24 -11.73
CA GLY A 344 8.21 -7.29 -12.70
C GLY A 344 8.53 -6.77 -14.09
N ALA A 345 9.73 -7.03 -14.63
CA ALA A 345 10.09 -6.55 -15.99
C ALA A 345 9.34 -7.28 -17.13
N SER A 346 8.70 -8.41 -16.84
CA SER A 346 7.94 -9.22 -17.79
C SER A 346 6.48 -8.78 -17.85
N ARG A 347 6.14 -7.88 -18.78
CA ARG A 347 4.84 -7.20 -18.85
C ARG A 347 3.58 -8.06 -19.09
N ARG A 348 3.63 -9.40 -19.13
CA ARG A 348 2.58 -10.31 -19.67
C ARG A 348 1.14 -9.79 -19.50
N LEU A 349 0.56 -9.89 -18.30
CA LEU A 349 -0.72 -9.30 -17.91
C LEU A 349 -0.55 -8.01 -17.08
N ALA A 350 0.70 -7.56 -16.90
CA ALA A 350 1.02 -6.43 -16.06
C ALA A 350 0.49 -5.13 -16.64
N LYS A 351 -0.11 -4.30 -15.78
CA LYS A 351 -0.79 -3.07 -16.18
C LYS A 351 -0.75 -2.02 -15.10
N VAL A 352 -0.98 -0.78 -15.50
CA VAL A 352 -1.23 0.33 -14.58
C VAL A 352 -2.64 0.82 -14.82
N THR A 353 -3.40 1.03 -13.75
CA THR A 353 -4.77 1.56 -13.83
C THR A 353 -4.88 2.87 -13.08
N PHE A 354 -5.58 3.83 -13.68
CA PHE A 354 -6.03 5.06 -13.03
C PHE A 354 -7.53 4.94 -12.69
N PRO A 355 -8.03 5.64 -11.66
CA PRO A 355 -9.47 5.78 -11.44
C PRO A 355 -10.17 6.35 -12.67
N GLY A 356 -11.44 6.00 -12.91
CA GLY A 356 -12.24 6.53 -14.03
C GLY A 356 -11.90 6.00 -15.43
N ALA A 357 -10.66 5.54 -15.63
CA ALA A 357 -10.18 5.09 -16.94
C ALA A 357 -10.97 3.86 -17.45
N GLY A 358 -11.46 3.90 -18.69
CA GLY A 358 -12.17 2.81 -19.35
C GLY A 358 -13.68 2.72 -19.06
N SER A 359 -14.31 3.78 -18.57
CA SER A 359 -15.77 3.84 -18.31
C SER A 359 -16.66 3.77 -19.58
N GLY A 360 -16.07 3.73 -20.78
CA GLY A 360 -16.79 3.57 -22.05
C GLY A 360 -16.91 2.11 -22.53
N SER A 361 -18.00 1.41 -22.18
CA SER A 361 -18.61 0.26 -22.90
C SER A 361 -17.76 -0.93 -23.39
N VAL A 362 -16.50 -1.08 -22.97
CA VAL A 362 -15.65 -2.25 -23.27
C VAL A 362 -15.11 -2.83 -21.97
N PRO A 363 -15.35 -4.12 -21.67
CA PRO A 363 -14.74 -4.78 -20.51
C PRO A 363 -13.22 -4.86 -20.67
N GLY A 364 -12.51 -4.16 -19.80
CA GLY A 364 -11.05 -3.98 -19.78
C GLY A 364 -10.71 -2.56 -19.31
N ALA A 365 -11.01 -2.25 -18.05
CA ALA A 365 -11.00 -0.90 -17.50
C ALA A 365 -9.61 -0.24 -17.55
N GLY A 366 -9.44 0.75 -18.43
CA GLY A 366 -8.61 1.93 -18.15
C GLY A 366 -7.11 1.77 -18.02
N GLU A 367 -6.49 0.88 -18.78
CA GLU A 367 -5.04 0.70 -18.72
C GLU A 367 -4.30 1.94 -19.23
N ALA A 368 -3.37 2.44 -18.42
CA ALA A 368 -2.48 3.52 -18.81
C ALA A 368 -1.56 3.08 -19.95
N THR A 369 -1.27 3.98 -20.89
CA THR A 369 -0.33 3.66 -21.98
C THR A 369 1.08 3.62 -21.42
N VAL A 370 1.69 2.43 -21.35
CA VAL A 370 3.04 2.27 -20.82
C VAL A 370 4.10 2.75 -21.81
N ASN A 371 4.91 3.71 -21.36
CA ASN A 371 6.03 4.29 -22.08
C ASN A 371 7.36 3.58 -21.77
N SER A 372 7.58 3.19 -20.51
CA SER A 372 8.68 2.31 -20.11
C SER A 372 8.30 1.50 -18.86
N TRP A 373 8.92 0.33 -18.66
CA TRP A 373 8.60 -0.57 -17.54
C TRP A 373 9.87 -1.27 -17.07
N LYS A 374 10.15 -1.14 -15.78
CA LYS A 374 11.23 -1.83 -15.04
C LYS A 374 10.64 -2.34 -13.73
N ASN A 375 11.41 -3.15 -13.01
CA ASN A 375 10.98 -3.70 -11.73
C ASN A 375 10.70 -2.65 -10.64
N ASP A 376 11.35 -1.49 -10.73
CA ASP A 376 11.34 -0.43 -9.72
C ASP A 376 10.84 0.92 -10.25
N GLU A 377 10.53 1.00 -11.55
CA GLU A 377 10.16 2.25 -12.22
C GLU A 377 9.29 1.96 -13.45
N ILE A 378 8.11 2.56 -13.52
CA ILE A 378 7.21 2.51 -14.67
C ILE A 378 6.96 3.94 -15.13
N GLN A 379 7.02 4.19 -16.44
CA GLN A 379 6.50 5.43 -17.02
C GLN A 379 5.25 5.14 -17.83
N VAL A 380 4.18 5.88 -17.56
CA VAL A 380 2.89 5.75 -18.25
C VAL A 380 2.37 7.11 -18.67
N SER A 381 1.59 7.15 -19.74
CA SER A 381 0.73 8.29 -20.05
C SER A 381 -0.61 8.16 -19.33
N VAL A 382 -1.02 9.22 -18.64
CA VAL A 382 -2.30 9.31 -17.94
C VAL A 382 -3.45 9.20 -18.95
N PRO A 383 -4.44 8.32 -18.75
CA PRO A 383 -5.61 8.24 -19.63
C PRO A 383 -6.39 9.57 -19.69
N ASP A 384 -6.98 9.89 -20.85
CA ASP A 384 -7.77 11.13 -21.04
C ASP A 384 -9.06 11.13 -20.20
N ASP A 385 -9.57 9.96 -19.85
CA ASP A 385 -10.76 9.73 -19.02
C ASP A 385 -10.43 9.32 -17.58
N ALA A 386 -9.17 9.51 -17.15
CA ALA A 386 -8.79 9.31 -15.76
C ALA A 386 -9.54 10.27 -14.82
N GLU A 387 -9.71 9.86 -13.57
CA GLU A 387 -10.20 10.67 -12.45
C GLU A 387 -9.10 10.73 -11.37
N SER A 388 -9.21 11.67 -10.43
CA SER A 388 -8.33 11.73 -9.27
C SER A 388 -8.58 10.56 -8.31
N GLY A 389 -7.53 10.00 -7.72
CA GLY A 389 -7.60 8.89 -6.77
C GLY A 389 -6.35 7.99 -6.81
N ASN A 390 -6.48 6.73 -6.40
CA ASN A 390 -5.35 5.81 -6.33
C ASN A 390 -5.04 5.17 -7.68
N VAL A 391 -3.77 5.23 -8.08
CA VAL A 391 -3.18 4.47 -9.18
C VAL A 391 -2.70 3.13 -8.64
N TYR A 392 -2.92 2.07 -9.40
CA TYR A 392 -2.47 0.72 -9.06
C TYR A 392 -1.55 0.17 -10.14
N VAL A 393 -0.50 -0.52 -9.72
CA VAL A 393 0.31 -1.39 -10.58
C VAL A 393 -0.16 -2.81 -10.33
N PHE A 394 -0.45 -3.53 -11.40
CA PHE A 394 -0.66 -4.97 -11.37
C PHE A 394 0.54 -5.63 -12.01
N ASP A 395 1.08 -6.64 -11.35
CA ASP A 395 2.14 -7.44 -11.93
C ASP A 395 1.60 -8.43 -12.98
N TRP A 396 2.46 -9.34 -13.45
CA TRP A 396 2.11 -10.27 -14.51
C TRP A 396 1.18 -11.41 -14.08
N ASP A 397 1.03 -11.66 -12.77
CA ASP A 397 0.05 -12.58 -12.19
C ASP A 397 -1.25 -11.88 -11.80
N SER A 398 -1.35 -10.59 -12.11
CA SER A 398 -2.47 -9.71 -11.72
C SER A 398 -2.53 -9.47 -10.21
N GLU A 399 -1.43 -9.68 -9.50
CA GLU A 399 -1.31 -9.24 -8.11
C GLU A 399 -1.25 -7.71 -8.08
N LYS A 400 -2.01 -7.14 -7.14
CA LYS A 400 -2.31 -5.72 -7.10
C LYS A 400 -1.40 -5.01 -6.10
N SER A 401 -0.84 -3.87 -6.49
CA SER A 401 -0.03 -3.05 -5.59
C SER A 401 -0.85 -2.32 -4.52
N ASN A 402 -0.17 -1.73 -3.54
CA ASN A 402 -0.75 -0.62 -2.80
C ASN A 402 -1.12 0.53 -3.75
N GLY A 403 -2.08 1.35 -3.33
CA GLY A 403 -2.53 2.51 -4.10
C GLY A 403 -1.53 3.67 -4.00
N GLY A 404 -1.18 4.27 -5.12
CA GLY A 404 -0.43 5.52 -5.18
C GLY A 404 -1.33 6.70 -5.48
N SER A 405 -1.33 7.70 -4.59
CA SER A 405 -2.16 8.90 -4.74
C SER A 405 -1.84 9.69 -6.00
N PHE A 406 -2.85 10.01 -6.79
CA PHE A 406 -2.72 10.84 -7.99
C PHE A 406 -3.86 11.85 -8.11
N LEU A 407 -3.52 13.10 -8.44
CA LEU A 407 -4.47 14.19 -8.66
C LEU A 407 -4.50 14.61 -10.13
N LEU A 408 -5.62 14.44 -10.82
CA LEU A 408 -5.77 14.91 -12.18
C LEU A 408 -5.80 16.45 -12.27
N ALA A 409 -4.95 17.05 -13.11
CA ALA A 409 -4.76 18.50 -13.23
C ALA A 409 -4.70 18.99 -14.70
N PRO A 410 -5.25 20.17 -15.07
CA PRO A 410 -6.15 20.97 -14.25
C PRO A 410 -7.40 20.18 -13.92
N PHE A 411 -8.06 20.50 -12.80
CA PHE A 411 -9.31 19.86 -12.37
C PHE A 411 -10.22 19.68 -13.58
N SER A 412 -10.19 18.49 -14.19
CA SER A 412 -10.92 18.18 -15.41
C SER A 412 -12.04 17.20 -15.09
N SER A 413 -12.34 17.02 -13.80
CA SER A 413 -13.48 16.19 -13.43
C SER A 413 -14.75 16.86 -13.93
N GLY A 414 -15.28 16.25 -14.98
CA GLY A 414 -16.62 16.53 -15.45
C GLY A 414 -17.66 16.00 -14.48
N SER A 415 -17.33 15.06 -13.58
CA SER A 415 -18.31 14.37 -12.74
C SER A 415 -18.01 14.42 -11.24
N TRP A 416 -19.03 14.72 -10.45
CA TRP A 416 -18.96 14.69 -9.00
C TRP A 416 -19.97 13.70 -8.44
N TYR A 417 -19.61 13.05 -7.34
CA TYR A 417 -20.39 11.97 -6.74
C TYR A 417 -20.69 12.26 -5.28
N LEU A 418 -21.96 12.15 -4.89
CA LEU A 418 -22.46 12.29 -3.54
C LEU A 418 -23.18 10.99 -3.18
N ALA A 419 -22.62 10.17 -2.28
CA ALA A 419 -23.15 8.85 -1.91
C ALA A 419 -24.30 8.91 -0.90
N GLU A 420 -24.35 9.94 -0.07
CA GLU A 420 -25.46 10.25 0.81
C GLU A 420 -26.53 11.13 0.12
N GLY A 421 -27.74 11.03 0.66
CA GLY A 421 -28.88 11.90 0.39
C GLY A 421 -30.16 11.26 0.91
N ALA A 422 -31.13 12.08 1.28
CA ALA A 422 -32.46 11.62 1.67
C ALA A 422 -33.49 12.74 1.49
N THR A 423 -34.63 12.40 0.90
CA THR A 423 -35.74 13.33 0.67
C THR A 423 -37.03 12.89 1.36
N TRP A 424 -36.91 12.00 2.35
CA TRP A 424 -37.99 11.61 3.24
C TRP A 424 -38.54 12.80 4.06
N PRO A 425 -39.78 12.72 4.58
CA PRO A 425 -40.33 13.79 5.41
C PRO A 425 -39.41 14.11 6.60
N GLY A 426 -38.96 15.36 6.67
CA GLY A 426 -38.02 15.83 7.68
C GLY A 426 -36.60 16.04 7.16
N PHE A 427 -36.28 15.59 5.95
CA PHE A 427 -35.02 15.89 5.28
C PHE A 427 -35.24 16.92 4.17
N GLY A 428 -34.43 17.96 4.15
CA GLY A 428 -34.25 18.84 3.00
C GLY A 428 -32.84 18.65 2.46
N GLU A 429 -32.71 18.45 1.15
CA GLU A 429 -31.44 18.19 0.48
C GLU A 429 -31.27 19.14 -0.71
N TRP A 430 -30.07 19.70 -0.81
CA TRP A 430 -29.66 20.60 -1.87
C TRP A 430 -28.31 20.16 -2.45
N VAL A 431 -28.19 20.29 -3.77
CA VAL A 431 -26.93 20.11 -4.50
C VAL A 431 -26.45 21.48 -4.94
N LEU A 432 -25.20 21.80 -4.62
CA LEU A 432 -24.61 23.10 -4.86
C LEU A 432 -23.45 22.96 -5.81
N VAL A 433 -23.50 23.72 -6.90
CA VAL A 433 -22.53 23.64 -7.99
C VAL A 433 -21.89 25.00 -8.17
N GLN A 434 -20.58 25.04 -8.06
CA GLN A 434 -19.74 26.21 -8.35
C GLN A 434 -19.08 26.03 -9.71
N ASN A 435 -19.14 27.07 -10.54
CA ASN A 435 -18.37 27.18 -11.77
C ASN A 435 -17.29 28.23 -11.60
N PRO A 436 -16.04 27.84 -11.32
CA PRO A 436 -14.94 28.78 -11.13
C PRO A 436 -14.40 29.37 -12.44
N ASN A 437 -14.85 28.87 -13.59
CA ASN A 437 -14.30 29.19 -14.90
C ASN A 437 -14.90 30.47 -15.49
N THR A 438 -14.21 31.05 -16.47
CA THR A 438 -14.70 32.20 -17.25
C THR A 438 -15.69 31.84 -18.36
N GLU A 439 -15.98 30.55 -18.53
CA GLU A 439 -16.95 30.01 -19.49
C GLU A 439 -18.14 29.38 -18.74
N ASP A 440 -19.32 29.37 -19.35
CA ASP A 440 -20.51 28.73 -18.77
C ASP A 440 -20.37 27.20 -18.78
N SER A 441 -20.78 26.54 -17.70
CA SER A 441 -20.83 25.09 -17.60
C SER A 441 -22.26 24.57 -17.78
N VAL A 442 -22.43 23.48 -18.54
CA VAL A 442 -23.73 22.82 -18.73
C VAL A 442 -23.76 21.54 -17.92
N VAL A 443 -24.56 21.51 -16.86
CA VAL A 443 -24.54 20.47 -15.83
C VAL A 443 -25.81 19.63 -15.89
N GLU A 444 -25.66 18.31 -15.79
CA GLU A 444 -26.73 17.33 -15.67
C GLU A 444 -26.64 16.62 -14.32
N LEU A 445 -27.78 16.37 -13.67
CA LEU A 445 -27.86 15.52 -12.47
C LEU A 445 -28.44 14.16 -12.81
N THR A 446 -27.91 13.11 -12.18
CA THR A 446 -28.55 11.79 -12.11
C THR A 446 -28.66 11.36 -10.66
N PHE A 447 -29.85 10.93 -10.26
CA PHE A 447 -30.15 10.51 -8.90
C PHE A 447 -30.16 8.98 -8.81
N LEU A 448 -29.32 8.39 -7.97
CA LEU A 448 -29.27 6.96 -7.75
C LEU A 448 -30.10 6.62 -6.51
N THR A 449 -31.15 5.82 -6.69
CA THR A 449 -32.04 5.39 -5.61
C THR A 449 -31.95 3.87 -5.42
N PRO A 450 -32.46 3.31 -4.30
CA PRO A 450 -32.61 1.86 -4.18
C PRO A 450 -33.46 1.23 -5.30
N GLY A 451 -34.31 2.01 -5.96
CA GLY A 451 -35.11 1.59 -7.12
C GLY A 451 -34.39 1.70 -8.48
N GLY A 452 -33.13 2.15 -8.49
CA GLY A 452 -32.35 2.43 -9.70
C GLY A 452 -32.20 3.94 -10.00
N PRO A 453 -31.53 4.27 -11.11
CA PRO A 453 -31.24 5.66 -11.48
C PRO A 453 -32.48 6.41 -11.98
N ILE A 454 -32.58 7.68 -11.61
CA ILE A 454 -33.59 8.65 -12.06
C ILE A 454 -32.84 9.82 -12.71
N THR A 455 -33.16 10.12 -13.97
CA THR A 455 -32.60 11.28 -14.67
C THR A 455 -33.10 12.58 -14.03
N GLY A 456 -32.16 13.45 -13.65
CA GLY A 456 -32.42 14.78 -13.09
C GLY A 456 -32.45 15.88 -14.15
N PRO A 457 -32.42 17.16 -13.73
CA PRO A 457 -32.43 18.29 -14.65
C PRO A 457 -31.06 18.51 -15.32
N THR A 458 -31.10 19.16 -16.48
CA THR A 458 -29.95 19.83 -17.09
C THR A 458 -30.10 21.34 -16.91
N PHE A 459 -29.05 22.01 -16.45
CA PHE A 459 -29.04 23.46 -16.23
C PHE A 459 -27.67 24.08 -16.55
N THR A 460 -27.63 25.40 -16.64
CA THR A 460 -26.39 26.15 -16.87
C THR A 460 -25.93 26.78 -15.56
N VAL A 461 -24.66 26.60 -15.23
CA VAL A 461 -23.97 27.36 -14.19
C VAL A 461 -23.11 28.39 -14.89
N TYR A 462 -23.48 29.66 -14.79
CA TYR A 462 -22.80 30.74 -15.50
C TYR A 462 -21.34 30.88 -15.07
N ALA A 463 -20.51 31.47 -15.91
CA ALA A 463 -19.11 31.75 -15.60
C ALA A 463 -18.93 32.47 -14.24
N GLN A 464 -17.99 31.99 -13.43
CA GLN A 464 -17.61 32.57 -12.13
C GLN A 464 -18.80 32.79 -11.18
N SER A 465 -19.72 31.83 -11.17
CA SER A 465 -20.96 31.87 -10.40
C SER A 465 -21.27 30.52 -9.76
N ARG A 466 -22.40 30.46 -9.06
CA ARG A 466 -22.92 29.24 -8.46
C ARG A 466 -24.38 29.00 -8.75
N THR A 467 -24.83 27.78 -8.55
CA THR A 467 -26.24 27.39 -8.64
C THR A 467 -26.56 26.34 -7.58
N THR A 468 -27.73 26.45 -6.95
CA THR A 468 -28.27 25.47 -6.00
C THR A 468 -29.48 24.77 -6.62
N VAL A 469 -29.58 23.45 -6.43
CA VAL A 469 -30.72 22.63 -6.85
C VAL A 469 -31.37 21.98 -5.64
N ASN A 470 -32.68 22.16 -5.46
CA ASN A 470 -33.47 21.49 -4.42
C ASN A 470 -33.82 20.07 -4.87
N VAL A 471 -33.24 19.05 -4.21
CA VAL A 471 -33.39 17.64 -4.61
C VAL A 471 -34.79 17.11 -4.27
N ASN A 472 -35.40 17.59 -3.18
CA ASN A 472 -36.73 17.15 -2.74
C ASN A 472 -37.83 17.40 -3.77
N GLU A 473 -37.69 18.45 -4.59
CA GLU A 473 -38.65 18.77 -5.66
C GLU A 473 -38.58 17.80 -6.84
N LEU A 474 -37.43 17.15 -7.01
CA LEU A 474 -37.11 16.30 -8.16
C LEU A 474 -37.34 14.83 -7.84
N VAL A 475 -36.92 14.39 -6.64
CA VAL A 475 -36.99 13.00 -6.20
C VAL A 475 -37.56 12.94 -4.78
N PRO A 476 -38.88 12.99 -4.58
CA PRO A 476 -39.47 13.05 -3.24
C PRO A 476 -39.56 11.67 -2.56
N ASN A 477 -39.33 11.61 -1.25
CA ASN A 477 -39.45 10.43 -0.39
C ASN A 477 -38.56 9.25 -0.81
N GLN A 478 -37.26 9.50 -0.97
CA GLN A 478 -36.28 8.50 -1.36
C GLN A 478 -35.00 8.63 -0.54
N ASP A 479 -34.30 7.51 -0.38
CA ASP A 479 -32.86 7.54 -0.21
C ASP A 479 -32.24 7.83 -1.58
N VAL A 480 -31.34 8.80 -1.65
CA VAL A 480 -30.79 9.27 -2.92
C VAL A 480 -29.29 9.46 -2.80
N ALA A 481 -28.56 9.12 -3.85
CA ALA A 481 -27.20 9.55 -4.12
C ALA A 481 -27.24 10.37 -5.41
N THR A 482 -26.27 11.26 -5.63
CA THR A 482 -26.28 12.16 -6.79
C THR A 482 -24.98 12.06 -7.58
N VAL A 483 -25.11 11.90 -8.90
CA VAL A 483 -24.06 12.14 -9.89
C VAL A 483 -24.31 13.51 -10.51
N ILE A 484 -23.28 14.37 -10.54
CA ILE A 484 -23.33 15.72 -11.11
C ILE A 484 -22.32 15.78 -12.25
N SER A 485 -22.77 15.95 -13.50
CA SER A 485 -21.87 15.91 -14.66
C SER A 485 -21.93 17.19 -15.50
N SER A 486 -20.78 17.83 -15.71
CA SER A 486 -20.55 18.81 -16.76
C SER A 486 -20.47 18.11 -18.12
N THR A 487 -21.33 18.52 -19.04
CA THR A 487 -21.54 17.89 -20.35
C THR A 487 -20.86 18.65 -21.49
N ASN A 488 -20.37 19.86 -21.24
CA ASN A 488 -19.68 20.69 -22.24
C ASN A 488 -18.16 20.81 -22.00
N GLY A 489 -17.61 20.04 -21.05
CA GLY A 489 -16.18 20.01 -20.76
C GLY A 489 -15.66 21.19 -19.92
N VAL A 490 -16.54 22.06 -19.40
CA VAL A 490 -16.18 23.12 -18.46
C VAL A 490 -16.27 22.58 -17.04
N PRO A 491 -15.16 22.43 -16.30
CA PRO A 491 -15.14 21.79 -14.98
C PRO A 491 -16.02 22.51 -13.96
N ILE A 492 -16.47 21.78 -12.94
CA ILE A 492 -17.26 22.31 -11.83
C ILE A 492 -16.71 21.79 -10.51
N CYS A 493 -17.18 22.34 -9.40
CA CYS A 493 -17.05 21.79 -8.06
C CYS A 493 -18.46 21.62 -7.48
N ALA A 494 -18.71 20.55 -6.71
CA ALA A 494 -20.05 20.28 -6.19
C ALA A 494 -20.06 19.81 -4.74
N GLU A 495 -21.00 20.32 -3.96
CA GLU A 495 -21.29 19.97 -2.56
C GLU A 495 -22.76 19.56 -2.39
N ARG A 496 -23.04 18.89 -1.28
CA ARG A 496 -24.41 18.68 -0.77
C ARG A 496 -24.58 19.45 0.53
N ALA A 497 -25.74 20.08 0.73
CA ALA A 497 -26.23 20.44 2.05
C ALA A 497 -27.53 19.72 2.37
N MET A 498 -27.66 19.32 3.63
CA MET A 498 -28.84 18.68 4.17
C MET A 498 -29.27 19.33 5.48
N TYR A 499 -30.57 19.45 5.66
CA TYR A 499 -31.21 20.00 6.84
C TYR A 499 -32.25 19.01 7.35
N VAL A 500 -32.13 18.64 8.62
CA VAL A 500 -32.78 17.47 9.19
C VAL A 500 -33.68 17.88 10.35
N ASN A 501 -34.90 17.39 10.32
CA ASN A 501 -35.94 17.57 11.33
C ASN A 501 -37.01 16.48 11.20
N THR A 502 -36.68 15.28 11.67
CA THR A 502 -37.50 14.09 11.47
C THR A 502 -38.49 13.86 12.62
N LEU A 503 -39.51 13.03 12.38
CA LEU A 503 -40.53 12.69 13.39
C LEU A 503 -39.99 11.84 14.55
N ASP A 504 -38.95 11.06 14.31
CA ASP A 504 -38.23 10.25 15.31
C ASP A 504 -37.19 11.05 16.11
N GLY A 505 -37.08 12.36 15.85
CA GLY A 505 -36.31 13.28 16.68
C GLY A 505 -34.90 13.57 16.20
N LYS A 506 -34.52 13.12 14.99
CA LYS A 506 -33.25 13.54 14.37
C LYS A 506 -33.37 14.99 13.93
N TRP A 507 -32.33 15.75 14.23
CA TRP A 507 -32.35 17.19 14.13
C TRP A 507 -30.95 17.72 13.79
N GLY A 508 -30.82 18.67 12.88
CA GLY A 508 -29.56 19.38 12.60
C GLY A 508 -29.41 19.77 11.13
N SER A 509 -28.16 19.99 10.72
CA SER A 509 -27.75 20.18 9.32
C SER A 509 -26.43 19.45 9.12
N HIS A 510 -26.11 19.07 7.89
CA HIS A 510 -24.78 18.57 7.54
C HIS A 510 -24.53 18.82 6.05
N ASP A 511 -23.27 18.78 5.65
CA ASP A 511 -22.83 18.92 4.27
C ASP A 511 -21.74 17.90 3.95
N SER A 512 -21.35 17.89 2.68
CA SER A 512 -20.19 17.14 2.22
C SER A 512 -19.73 17.65 0.88
N ILE A 513 -18.41 17.67 0.72
CA ILE A 513 -17.80 17.78 -0.60
C ILE A 513 -18.02 16.50 -1.41
N GLY A 514 -18.42 16.67 -2.68
CA GLY A 514 -18.55 15.54 -3.58
C GLY A 514 -17.20 14.91 -3.88
N SER A 515 -17.20 13.64 -4.22
CA SER A 515 -16.01 13.00 -4.75
C SER A 515 -15.81 13.40 -6.21
N PRO A 516 -14.61 13.83 -6.63
CA PRO A 516 -14.29 14.04 -8.04
C PRO A 516 -14.02 12.71 -8.79
N GLY A 517 -14.08 11.57 -8.11
CA GLY A 517 -13.84 10.24 -8.69
C GLY A 517 -14.25 9.06 -7.81
N VAL A 518 -14.03 7.85 -8.30
CA VAL A 518 -14.25 6.61 -7.51
C VAL A 518 -12.97 6.13 -6.80
N SER A 519 -13.12 5.34 -5.75
CA SER A 519 -12.02 4.58 -5.14
C SER A 519 -12.47 3.19 -4.72
N ASP A 520 -11.58 2.21 -4.83
CA ASP A 520 -11.78 0.86 -4.33
C ASP A 520 -11.55 0.72 -2.83
N VAL A 521 -11.00 1.74 -2.17
CA VAL A 521 -10.94 1.82 -0.72
C VAL A 521 -11.33 3.21 -0.24
N TRP A 522 -12.11 3.26 0.83
CA TRP A 522 -12.51 4.47 1.53
C TRP A 522 -12.35 4.31 3.04
N TYR A 523 -11.89 5.36 3.69
CA TYR A 523 -11.65 5.41 5.12
C TYR A 523 -12.42 6.57 5.75
N LEU A 524 -13.08 6.30 6.88
CA LEU A 524 -13.94 7.22 7.61
C LEU A 524 -13.50 7.15 9.07
N ALA A 525 -12.60 8.05 9.48
CA ALA A 525 -11.88 7.98 10.77
C ALA A 525 -12.74 8.35 12.00
N GLU A 526 -13.76 9.17 11.80
CA GLU A 526 -14.78 9.50 12.79
C GLU A 526 -15.88 8.44 12.90
N GLY A 527 -16.54 8.41 14.05
CA GLY A 527 -17.69 7.55 14.29
C GLY A 527 -17.84 7.17 15.75
N ALA A 528 -19.09 6.99 16.18
CA ALA A 528 -19.47 6.63 17.52
C ALA A 528 -20.84 5.96 17.53
N THR A 529 -20.98 4.90 18.31
CA THR A 529 -22.24 4.14 18.47
C THR A 529 -22.70 4.06 19.93
N TRP A 530 -22.20 4.97 20.76
CA TRP A 530 -22.63 5.12 22.14
C TRP A 530 -24.10 5.51 22.24
N THR A 531 -24.67 5.40 23.45
CA THR A 531 -26.04 5.89 23.68
C THR A 531 -26.14 7.36 23.30
N GLY A 532 -27.05 7.67 22.38
CA GLY A 532 -27.22 9.02 21.84
C GLY A 532 -26.57 9.24 20.48
N TYR A 533 -25.86 8.26 19.92
CA TYR A 533 -25.25 8.33 18.60
C TYR A 533 -25.87 7.27 17.67
N ASP A 534 -26.16 7.68 16.44
CA ASP A 534 -26.78 6.84 15.41
C ASP A 534 -26.05 7.05 14.08
N GLU A 535 -25.18 6.10 13.73
CA GLU A 535 -24.20 6.20 12.64
C GLU A 535 -24.55 5.31 11.45
N TRP A 536 -24.39 5.88 10.25
CA TRP A 536 -24.73 5.29 8.97
C TRP A 536 -23.58 5.50 7.98
N VAL A 537 -23.25 4.46 7.22
CA VAL A 537 -22.28 4.53 6.12
C VAL A 537 -23.01 4.26 4.81
N MET A 538 -22.97 5.22 3.90
CA MET A 538 -23.59 5.15 2.59
C MET A 538 -22.54 4.75 1.56
N VAL A 539 -22.85 3.78 0.72
CA VAL A 539 -21.98 3.31 -0.36
C VAL A 539 -22.71 3.44 -1.69
N MET A 540 -22.09 4.08 -2.68
CA MET A 540 -22.65 4.36 -3.99
C MET A 540 -21.92 3.60 -5.09
N ASN A 541 -22.69 2.96 -5.97
CA ASN A 541 -22.20 2.34 -7.21
C ASN A 541 -22.65 3.17 -8.43
N PRO A 542 -21.74 3.96 -9.04
CA PRO A 542 -22.08 4.80 -10.20
C PRO A 542 -22.16 4.02 -11.53
N TYR A 543 -21.80 2.73 -11.55
CA TYR A 543 -21.73 1.94 -12.78
C TYR A 543 -23.05 1.26 -13.14
N SER A 544 -23.11 0.61 -14.30
CA SER A 544 -24.28 -0.20 -14.70
C SER A 544 -24.22 -1.64 -14.19
N GLU A 545 -23.03 -2.10 -13.81
CA GLU A 545 -22.72 -3.43 -13.33
C GLU A 545 -22.81 -3.50 -11.80
N THR A 546 -23.08 -4.70 -11.27
CA THR A 546 -23.04 -4.95 -9.83
C THR A 546 -21.59 -4.87 -9.32
N VAL A 547 -21.41 -4.30 -8.13
CA VAL A 547 -20.13 -4.30 -7.40
C VAL A 547 -20.32 -4.90 -6.01
N ASP A 548 -19.39 -5.75 -5.61
CA ASP A 548 -19.30 -6.31 -4.27
C ASP A 548 -18.35 -5.48 -3.40
N VAL A 549 -18.76 -5.21 -2.16
CA VAL A 549 -18.08 -4.30 -1.23
C VAL A 549 -18.01 -4.96 0.15
N ASP A 550 -16.85 -4.89 0.79
CA ASP A 550 -16.65 -5.26 2.19
C ASP A 550 -16.60 -4.02 3.07
N VAL A 551 -17.14 -4.14 4.28
CA VAL A 551 -17.11 -3.07 5.28
C VAL A 551 -16.45 -3.62 6.54
N THR A 552 -15.38 -2.95 7.00
CA THR A 552 -14.67 -3.28 8.23
C THR A 552 -14.72 -2.10 9.17
N PHE A 553 -14.99 -2.37 10.44
CA PHE A 553 -15.00 -1.37 11.51
C PHE A 553 -13.72 -1.47 12.33
N GLN A 554 -13.22 -0.36 12.83
CA GLN A 554 -12.05 -0.33 13.70
C GLN A 554 -12.39 0.47 14.95
N THR A 555 -12.13 -0.14 16.11
CA THR A 555 -12.39 0.44 17.43
C THR A 555 -11.07 0.64 18.16
N PRO A 556 -11.03 1.33 19.31
CA PRO A 556 -9.84 1.33 20.17
C PRO A 556 -9.42 -0.10 20.60
N GLY A 557 -10.34 -1.07 20.56
CA GLY A 557 -10.08 -2.47 20.86
C GLY A 557 -9.58 -3.30 19.66
N GLY A 558 -9.45 -2.71 18.47
CA GLY A 558 -9.11 -3.39 17.22
C GLY A 558 -10.29 -3.55 16.26
N GLU A 559 -10.09 -4.37 15.23
CA GLU A 559 -11.03 -4.53 14.12
C GLU A 559 -12.27 -5.37 14.47
N ILE A 560 -13.39 -5.02 13.85
CA ILE A 560 -14.64 -5.75 13.86
C ILE A 560 -15.08 -5.93 12.41
N THR A 561 -15.31 -7.16 11.98
CA THR A 561 -15.85 -7.46 10.65
C THR A 561 -17.27 -6.92 10.53
N GLY A 562 -17.51 -6.10 9.51
CA GLY A 562 -18.84 -5.59 9.16
C GLY A 562 -19.54 -6.43 8.08
N PRO A 563 -20.58 -5.89 7.43
CA PRO A 563 -21.29 -6.60 6.37
C PRO A 563 -20.55 -6.55 5.02
N GLN A 564 -20.83 -7.56 4.18
CA GLN A 564 -20.59 -7.49 2.74
C GLN A 564 -21.85 -7.05 2.01
N LEU A 565 -21.70 -6.10 1.10
CA LEU A 565 -22.76 -5.54 0.27
C LEU A 565 -22.58 -5.98 -1.19
N SER A 566 -23.69 -6.16 -1.91
CA SER A 566 -23.69 -6.41 -3.36
C SER A 566 -24.59 -5.38 -4.04
N LEU A 567 -24.00 -4.27 -4.47
CA LEU A 567 -24.70 -3.08 -4.95
C LEU A 567 -24.99 -3.23 -6.44
N GLN A 568 -26.27 -3.18 -6.81
CA GLN A 568 -26.67 -3.15 -8.22
C GLN A 568 -26.16 -1.88 -8.91
N GLY A 569 -26.00 -1.94 -10.23
CA GLY A 569 -25.58 -0.77 -10.99
C GLY A 569 -26.55 0.40 -10.86
N GLY A 570 -26.02 1.61 -10.67
CA GLY A 570 -26.77 2.85 -10.59
C GLY A 570 -27.60 2.95 -9.31
N THR A 571 -27.09 2.38 -8.21
CA THR A 571 -27.76 2.36 -6.91
C THR A 571 -26.81 2.77 -5.79
N ARG A 572 -27.37 2.96 -4.61
CA ARG A 572 -26.63 3.04 -3.34
C ARG A 572 -27.22 2.07 -2.34
N ASP A 573 -26.43 1.74 -1.33
CA ASP A 573 -26.87 0.99 -0.15
C ASP A 573 -26.32 1.67 1.12
N THR A 574 -26.77 1.23 2.29
CA THR A 574 -26.41 1.85 3.57
C THR A 574 -26.28 0.85 4.69
N VAL A 575 -25.23 1.02 5.48
CA VAL A 575 -24.93 0.22 6.66
C VAL A 575 -25.24 1.03 7.90
N HIS A 576 -26.08 0.48 8.77
CA HIS A 576 -26.29 1.00 10.12
C HIS A 576 -25.16 0.47 11.02
N VAL A 577 -24.23 1.33 11.42
CA VAL A 577 -22.98 0.93 12.07
C VAL A 577 -23.24 0.38 13.48
N ASN A 578 -24.23 0.94 14.18
CA ASN A 578 -24.61 0.54 15.53
C ASN A 578 -25.00 -0.94 15.66
N ASP A 579 -25.47 -1.58 14.58
CA ASP A 579 -25.84 -3.00 14.58
C ASP A 579 -24.62 -3.94 14.65
N PHE A 580 -23.43 -3.44 14.28
CA PHE A 580 -22.20 -4.24 14.18
C PHE A 580 -21.18 -3.90 15.25
N ALA A 581 -21.02 -2.61 15.57
CA ALA A 581 -20.04 -2.14 16.54
C ALA A 581 -20.72 -1.34 17.68
N PRO A 582 -21.60 -1.93 18.50
CA PRO A 582 -22.39 -1.18 19.48
C PRO A 582 -21.57 -0.67 20.68
N ASN A 583 -21.87 0.54 21.15
CA ASN A 583 -21.23 1.18 22.31
C ASN A 583 -19.71 1.33 22.16
N SER A 584 -19.27 1.90 21.04
CA SER A 584 -17.86 2.11 20.77
C SER A 584 -17.63 3.40 20.00
N ASP A 585 -16.46 3.98 20.22
CA ASP A 585 -15.79 4.79 19.20
C ASP A 585 -15.47 3.86 18.02
N VAL A 586 -15.83 4.27 16.82
CA VAL A 586 -15.68 3.44 15.63
C VAL A 586 -15.19 4.28 14.45
N SER A 587 -14.43 3.66 13.56
CA SER A 587 -14.06 4.18 12.25
C SER A 587 -14.35 3.09 11.23
N THR A 588 -14.53 3.46 9.98
CA THR A 588 -14.94 2.51 8.93
C THR A 588 -13.92 2.46 7.81
N LYS A 589 -13.62 1.25 7.33
CA LYS A 589 -12.98 0.97 6.04
C LYS A 589 -14.04 0.34 5.12
N VAL A 590 -14.22 0.91 3.93
CA VAL A 590 -15.08 0.36 2.86
C VAL A 590 -14.17 -0.06 1.71
N GLU A 591 -14.26 -1.31 1.27
CA GLU A 591 -13.38 -1.89 0.24
C GLU A 591 -14.20 -2.53 -0.89
N CYS A 592 -14.03 -2.03 -2.12
CA CYS A 592 -14.60 -2.64 -3.32
C CYS A 592 -13.80 -3.89 -3.67
N LEU A 593 -14.46 -5.04 -3.64
CA LEU A 593 -13.88 -6.34 -3.97
C LEU A 593 -13.91 -6.62 -5.49
N THR A 594 -14.62 -5.78 -6.25
CA THR A 594 -14.76 -5.95 -7.69
C THR A 594 -13.55 -5.37 -8.41
N SER A 595 -12.69 -6.26 -8.92
CA SER A 595 -11.44 -5.89 -9.60
C SER A 595 -11.65 -4.84 -10.70
N GLY A 596 -10.83 -3.78 -10.66
CA GLY A 596 -10.88 -2.67 -11.62
C GLY A 596 -12.07 -1.71 -11.47
N ARG A 597 -12.82 -1.78 -10.37
CA ARG A 597 -13.92 -0.86 -10.05
C ARG A 597 -13.70 -0.20 -8.70
N GLY A 598 -14.23 1.02 -8.56
CA GLY A 598 -14.34 1.71 -7.28
C GLY A 598 -15.79 1.99 -6.91
N VAL A 599 -16.00 2.44 -5.68
CA VAL A 599 -17.27 2.98 -5.17
C VAL A 599 -17.03 4.39 -4.65
N ILE A 600 -18.07 5.01 -4.07
CA ILE A 600 -17.94 6.21 -3.23
C ILE A 600 -18.57 5.90 -1.88
N ALA A 601 -17.94 6.34 -0.79
CA ALA A 601 -18.44 6.16 0.56
C ALA A 601 -18.50 7.48 1.35
N GLU A 602 -19.60 7.67 2.09
CA GLU A 602 -19.80 8.77 3.02
C GLU A 602 -20.34 8.23 4.37
N ARG A 603 -20.11 8.95 5.47
CA ARG A 603 -20.67 8.61 6.79
C ARG A 603 -21.53 9.75 7.32
N SER A 604 -22.70 9.41 7.82
CA SER A 604 -23.58 10.32 8.54
C SER A 604 -23.81 9.85 9.96
N MET A 605 -23.80 10.78 10.89
CA MET A 605 -24.03 10.49 12.29
C MET A 605 -25.04 11.47 12.86
N TYR A 606 -26.06 10.96 13.55
CA TYR A 606 -27.05 11.75 14.28
C TYR A 606 -26.78 11.65 15.78
N ILE A 607 -26.84 12.78 16.46
CA ILE A 607 -26.38 12.95 17.84
C ILE A 607 -27.51 13.52 18.70
N SER A 608 -27.72 12.89 19.84
CA SER A 608 -28.58 13.32 20.94
C SER A 608 -27.93 12.89 22.26
N ALA A 609 -26.76 13.47 22.54
CA ALA A 609 -25.91 13.09 23.65
C ALA A 609 -26.51 13.50 25.01
N PRO A 610 -26.26 12.73 26.09
CA PRO A 610 -26.81 13.02 27.43
C PRO A 610 -26.36 14.35 28.06
N ASP A 611 -25.25 14.92 27.59
CA ASP A 611 -24.69 16.19 28.04
C ASP A 611 -25.33 17.42 27.36
N GLY A 612 -26.30 17.19 26.46
CA GLY A 612 -27.10 18.23 25.81
C GLY A 612 -26.66 18.56 24.39
N LYS A 613 -25.59 17.92 23.86
CA LYS A 613 -25.19 18.09 22.46
C LYS A 613 -26.16 17.34 21.56
N VAL A 614 -26.68 18.04 20.55
CA VAL A 614 -27.64 17.50 19.58
C VAL A 614 -27.25 17.99 18.19
N GLY A 615 -27.46 17.16 17.18
CA GLY A 615 -27.13 17.54 15.81
C GLY A 615 -26.97 16.34 14.89
N CYS A 616 -26.36 16.60 13.75
CA CYS A 616 -25.91 15.58 12.83
C CYS A 616 -24.72 16.12 12.05
N HIS A 617 -23.88 15.25 11.53
CA HIS A 617 -22.83 15.63 10.59
C HIS A 617 -22.63 14.52 9.55
N ASN A 618 -21.98 14.87 8.44
CA ASN A 618 -21.55 13.96 7.40
C ASN A 618 -20.11 14.25 7.01
N SER A 619 -19.45 13.28 6.40
CA SER A 619 -18.23 13.52 5.61
C SER A 619 -18.06 12.43 4.56
N MET A 620 -17.50 12.83 3.42
CA MET A 620 -16.92 11.91 2.46
C MET A 620 -15.65 11.28 3.01
N GLY A 621 -15.51 9.97 2.82
CA GLY A 621 -14.30 9.26 3.23
C GLY A 621 -13.03 9.76 2.52
N SER A 622 -11.88 9.37 3.05
CA SER A 622 -10.62 9.47 2.34
C SER A 622 -10.39 8.22 1.49
N SER A 623 -9.96 8.40 0.25
CA SER A 623 -9.52 7.29 -0.62
C SER A 623 -8.11 6.78 -0.28
N GLN A 624 -7.44 7.37 0.71
CA GLN A 624 -6.05 7.08 1.05
C GLN A 624 -5.72 7.26 2.53
N ALA A 625 -4.71 6.53 2.99
CA ALA A 625 -3.99 6.80 4.23
C ALA A 625 -2.68 7.53 3.90
N ALA A 626 -2.16 8.33 4.82
CA ALA A 626 -0.90 9.05 4.66
C ALA A 626 -0.22 9.33 6.00
N GLY A 627 1.09 9.58 5.97
CA GLY A 627 1.88 10.01 7.13
C GLY A 627 1.80 11.50 7.46
N GLY A 628 0.98 12.30 6.77
CA GLY A 628 0.83 13.73 7.00
C GLY A 628 -0.56 14.25 6.61
N TRP A 629 -1.22 14.93 7.55
CA TRP A 629 -2.58 15.46 7.40
C TRP A 629 -2.68 16.87 7.99
N ALA A 630 -3.48 17.70 7.34
CA ALA A 630 -3.78 19.06 7.77
C ALA A 630 -5.29 19.27 7.85
N VAL A 631 -5.74 19.93 8.91
CA VAL A 631 -7.14 20.25 9.15
C VAL A 631 -7.21 21.72 9.59
N ALA A 632 -7.91 22.56 8.83
CA ALA A 632 -7.90 24.02 8.96
C ALA A 632 -9.00 24.55 9.89
N GLU A 633 -10.13 23.87 9.98
CA GLU A 633 -11.21 24.09 10.92
C GLU A 633 -10.72 23.86 12.36
N GLY A 634 -11.43 24.43 13.33
CA GLY A 634 -11.20 24.16 14.74
C GLY A 634 -11.43 25.37 15.64
N ALA A 635 -11.99 25.12 16.82
CA ALA A 635 -12.31 26.10 17.85
C ALA A 635 -12.58 25.40 19.18
N THR A 636 -11.96 25.89 20.25
CA THR A 636 -12.10 25.32 21.60
C THR A 636 -12.70 26.31 22.61
N TRP A 637 -13.38 27.34 22.09
CA TRP A 637 -14.14 28.31 22.89
C TRP A 637 -15.24 27.64 23.73
N PRO A 638 -15.70 28.29 24.82
CA PRO A 638 -16.73 27.70 25.68
C PRO A 638 -17.98 27.25 24.91
N GLY A 639 -18.29 25.95 24.99
CA GLY A 639 -19.41 25.32 24.30
C GLY A 639 -19.05 24.61 22.99
N PHE A 640 -17.82 24.76 22.51
CA PHE A 640 -17.26 23.97 21.42
C PHE A 640 -16.38 22.85 22.00
N GLU A 641 -16.58 21.63 21.51
CA GLU A 641 -15.76 20.48 21.86
C GLU A 641 -15.22 19.86 20.58
N GLU A 642 -13.94 20.09 20.31
CA GLU A 642 -13.26 19.66 19.09
C GLU A 642 -12.48 18.37 19.35
N TRP A 643 -12.58 17.45 18.39
CA TRP A 643 -11.95 16.16 18.40
C TRP A 643 -11.20 15.93 17.09
N VAL A 644 -9.99 15.39 17.19
CA VAL A 644 -9.21 14.89 16.05
C VAL A 644 -9.22 13.37 16.09
N LEU A 645 -9.64 12.74 15.00
CA LEU A 645 -9.99 11.33 14.95
C LEU A 645 -9.06 10.64 13.98
N ILE A 646 -8.32 9.66 14.50
CA ILE A 646 -7.18 9.10 13.82
C ILE A 646 -7.40 7.59 13.71
N GLN A 647 -7.53 7.14 12.48
CA GLN A 647 -7.70 5.73 12.12
C GLN A 647 -6.37 5.19 11.60
N ASN A 648 -5.98 4.00 12.04
CA ASN A 648 -4.88 3.24 11.46
C ASN A 648 -5.43 2.02 10.71
N PRO A 649 -5.66 2.15 9.39
CA PRO A 649 -6.16 1.06 8.58
C PRO A 649 -5.06 0.07 8.13
N THR A 650 -3.81 0.27 8.54
CA THR A 650 -2.66 -0.50 8.04
C THR A 650 -2.34 -1.70 8.93
N GLY A 651 -1.53 -2.63 8.41
CA GLY A 651 -0.97 -3.76 9.16
C GLY A 651 0.15 -3.41 10.14
N THR A 652 0.52 -2.13 10.25
CA THR A 652 1.66 -1.65 11.05
C THR A 652 1.19 -0.63 12.08
N ALA A 653 1.69 -0.71 13.31
CA ALA A 653 1.43 0.34 14.30
C ALA A 653 2.10 1.65 13.88
N ALA A 654 1.44 2.78 14.14
CA ALA A 654 1.91 4.10 13.75
C ALA A 654 2.24 4.97 14.97
N LEU A 655 3.42 5.61 14.98
CA LEU A 655 3.78 6.60 15.99
C LEU A 655 3.30 7.98 15.53
N VAL A 656 2.28 8.51 16.19
CA VAL A 656 1.52 9.69 15.75
C VAL A 656 1.90 10.94 16.55
N TYR A 657 1.99 12.08 15.85
CA TYR A 657 2.32 13.41 16.38
C TYR A 657 1.25 14.43 15.99
N LEU A 658 0.79 15.22 16.95
CA LEU A 658 -0.12 16.34 16.69
C LEU A 658 0.56 17.68 16.95
N TYR A 659 0.26 18.67 16.12
CA TYR A 659 0.62 20.08 16.32
C TYR A 659 -0.61 20.95 16.10
N PHE A 660 -0.87 21.85 17.04
CA PHE A 660 -2.00 22.77 17.01
C PHE A 660 -1.49 24.15 16.61
N LEU A 661 -2.03 24.70 15.52
CA LEU A 661 -1.72 26.03 15.00
C LEU A 661 -2.82 26.98 15.43
N THR A 662 -2.47 28.01 16.19
CA THR A 662 -3.37 29.11 16.54
C THR A 662 -3.03 30.34 15.68
N PRO A 663 -3.82 31.42 15.74
CA PRO A 663 -3.46 32.68 15.07
C PRO A 663 -2.11 33.26 15.53
N SER A 664 -1.61 32.88 16.71
CA SER A 664 -0.45 33.52 17.33
C SER A 664 0.72 32.59 17.65
N GLU A 665 0.49 31.29 17.81
CA GLU A 665 1.53 30.33 18.16
C GLU A 665 1.24 28.89 17.71
N VAL A 666 2.26 28.05 17.81
CA VAL A 666 2.15 26.59 17.60
C VAL A 666 2.30 25.90 18.95
N ILE A 667 1.34 25.05 19.27
CA ILE A 667 1.30 24.25 20.50
C ILE A 667 1.53 22.78 20.12
N ALA A 668 2.48 22.12 20.78
CA ALA A 668 2.72 20.69 20.57
C ALA A 668 1.61 19.88 21.27
N GLY A 669 0.96 18.99 20.52
CA GLY A 669 -0.04 18.07 21.01
C GLY A 669 0.55 16.75 21.53
N PRO A 670 -0.28 15.71 21.71
CA PRO A 670 0.19 14.40 22.16
C PRO A 670 1.06 13.67 21.13
N GLU A 671 1.92 12.80 21.65
CA GLU A 671 2.69 11.80 20.91
C GLU A 671 2.29 10.43 21.45
N PHE A 672 1.81 9.53 20.60
CA PHE A 672 1.34 8.20 21.02
C PHE A 672 1.46 7.14 19.93
N MET A 673 1.50 5.88 20.35
CA MET A 673 1.48 4.74 19.44
C MET A 673 0.04 4.32 19.16
N LEU A 674 -0.36 4.33 17.89
CA LEU A 674 -1.66 3.85 17.43
C LEU A 674 -1.51 2.44 16.86
N ALA A 675 -2.19 1.46 17.46
CA ALA A 675 -2.09 0.08 17.01
C ALA A 675 -2.64 -0.11 15.59
N SER A 676 -2.11 -1.11 14.89
CA SER A 676 -2.66 -1.56 13.60
C SER A 676 -4.12 -2.00 13.79
N GLY A 677 -4.98 -1.70 12.82
CA GLY A 677 -6.37 -2.15 12.89
C GLY A 677 -7.24 -1.40 13.91
N SER A 678 -6.81 -0.23 14.38
CA SER A 678 -7.46 0.49 15.49
C SER A 678 -7.60 1.98 15.22
N ARG A 679 -8.27 2.68 16.13
CA ARG A 679 -8.44 4.13 16.10
C ARG A 679 -8.26 4.77 17.47
N GLU A 680 -8.03 6.08 17.47
CA GLU A 680 -8.00 6.94 18.66
C GLU A 680 -8.72 8.28 18.37
N SER A 681 -9.27 8.89 19.43
CA SER A 681 -9.90 10.23 19.39
C SER A 681 -9.16 11.15 20.36
N ILE A 682 -8.71 12.32 19.90
CA ILE A 682 -8.02 13.31 20.73
C ILE A 682 -8.90 14.54 20.92
N CYS A 683 -9.27 14.83 22.17
CA CYS A 683 -9.97 16.06 22.54
C CYS A 683 -9.00 17.25 22.48
N VAL A 684 -9.20 18.17 21.56
CA VAL A 684 -8.31 19.32 21.34
C VAL A 684 -8.38 20.31 22.50
N ASN A 685 -9.57 20.45 23.12
CA ASN A 685 -9.80 21.33 24.27
C ASN A 685 -8.88 21.03 25.47
N ASP A 686 -8.40 19.78 25.62
CA ASP A 686 -7.49 19.39 26.70
C ASP A 686 -6.07 19.98 26.53
N TYR A 687 -5.72 20.40 25.31
CA TYR A 687 -4.39 20.92 24.95
C TYR A 687 -4.41 22.41 24.64
N VAL A 688 -5.46 22.88 23.98
CA VAL A 688 -5.62 24.28 23.55
C VAL A 688 -6.98 24.77 24.02
N PRO A 689 -7.11 25.36 25.22
CA PRO A 689 -8.39 25.85 25.70
C PRO A 689 -8.69 27.27 25.19
N GLU A 690 -9.95 27.54 24.84
CA GLU A 690 -10.47 28.87 24.52
C GLU A 690 -9.75 29.60 23.37
N GLU A 691 -9.58 28.93 22.23
CA GLU A 691 -8.83 29.49 21.08
C GLU A 691 -9.36 28.99 19.73
N ASP A 692 -9.06 29.73 18.67
CA ASP A 692 -9.17 29.25 17.29
C ASP A 692 -7.97 28.36 16.98
N VAL A 693 -8.21 27.15 16.50
CA VAL A 693 -7.15 26.15 16.32
C VAL A 693 -7.29 25.44 14.99
N SER A 694 -6.17 25.04 14.41
CA SER A 694 -6.08 24.14 13.26
C SER A 694 -5.09 23.04 13.62
N THR A 695 -5.22 21.85 13.06
CA THR A 695 -4.41 20.69 13.46
C THR A 695 -3.55 20.16 12.31
N LEU A 696 -2.28 19.88 12.60
CA LEU A 696 -1.42 19.02 11.78
C LEU A 696 -1.20 17.69 12.49
N VAL A 697 -1.32 16.59 11.74
CA VAL A 697 -1.06 15.23 12.21
C VAL A 697 0.02 14.59 11.35
N PHE A 698 1.01 13.96 11.97
CA PHE A 698 2.10 13.29 11.27
C PHE A 698 2.45 11.93 11.87
N THR A 699 3.09 11.07 11.08
CA THR A 699 3.73 9.82 11.54
C THR A 699 5.24 9.81 11.24
N ASP A 700 6.00 8.92 11.89
CA ASP A 700 7.47 8.99 11.92
C ASP A 700 8.17 8.27 10.76
N GLU A 701 7.56 7.20 10.24
CA GLU A 701 8.21 6.28 9.31
C GLU A 701 7.33 5.96 8.10
N ALA A 702 7.99 5.66 6.97
CA ALA A 702 7.29 5.17 5.78
C ALA A 702 6.55 3.86 6.10
N GLY A 703 5.29 3.76 5.67
CA GLY A 703 4.41 2.63 5.96
C GLY A 703 3.64 2.72 7.27
N GLN A 704 3.81 3.79 8.05
CA GLN A 704 2.96 4.13 9.21
C GLN A 704 1.85 5.12 8.80
N ASP A 705 1.09 4.80 7.76
CA ASP A 705 0.07 5.71 7.26
C ASP A 705 -1.20 5.66 8.12
N VAL A 706 -1.82 6.83 8.34
CA VAL A 706 -3.07 6.98 9.10
C VAL A 706 -4.10 7.74 8.26
N VAL A 707 -5.34 7.79 8.74
CA VAL A 707 -6.41 8.63 8.20
C VAL A 707 -6.92 9.54 9.29
N VAL A 708 -7.14 10.81 8.94
CA VAL A 708 -7.52 11.85 9.91
C VAL A 708 -8.79 12.57 9.49
N GLU A 709 -9.71 12.70 10.43
CA GLU A 709 -10.84 13.62 10.36
C GLU A 709 -10.86 14.49 11.63
N MET A 710 -11.63 15.58 11.62
CA MET A 710 -12.05 16.24 12.85
C MET A 710 -13.57 16.21 13.01
N ALA A 711 -14.05 16.27 14.24
CA ALA A 711 -15.40 16.68 14.52
C ALA A 711 -15.46 17.72 15.63
N MET A 712 -16.50 18.53 15.57
CA MET A 712 -16.81 19.53 16.56
C MET A 712 -18.24 19.31 17.03
N TYR A 713 -18.42 19.21 18.34
CA TYR A 713 -19.73 19.07 18.97
C TYR A 713 -20.04 20.33 19.78
N ILE A 714 -21.22 20.89 19.55
CA ILE A 714 -21.52 22.28 19.91
C ILE A 714 -22.71 22.32 20.87
N ALA A 715 -22.50 22.97 22.02
CA ALA A 715 -23.53 23.37 22.96
C ALA A 715 -23.09 24.64 23.71
N THR A 716 -23.39 25.81 23.15
CA THR A 716 -22.94 27.10 23.70
C THR A 716 -23.94 27.73 24.66
N ALA A 717 -23.47 28.67 25.49
CA ALA A 717 -24.31 29.41 26.44
C ALA A 717 -25.36 30.29 25.74
N GLU A 718 -25.10 30.70 24.49
CA GLU A 718 -26.01 31.45 23.63
C GLU A 718 -27.09 30.58 22.97
N GLY A 719 -27.05 29.26 23.20
CA GLY A 719 -28.03 28.30 22.68
C GLY A 719 -27.72 27.78 21.27
N LYS A 720 -26.48 27.95 20.77
CA LYS A 720 -26.03 27.24 19.57
C LYS A 720 -25.89 25.75 19.92
N LEU A 721 -26.51 24.89 19.12
CA LEU A 721 -26.43 23.43 19.22
C LEU A 721 -26.09 22.88 17.83
N GLY A 722 -25.29 21.82 17.77
CA GLY A 722 -24.97 21.18 16.52
C GLY A 722 -23.80 20.23 16.65
N ALA A 723 -23.44 19.64 15.51
CA ALA A 723 -22.15 19.00 15.33
C ALA A 723 -21.76 19.15 13.87
N HIS A 724 -20.48 19.16 13.58
CA HIS A 724 -19.98 19.04 12.20
C HIS A 724 -18.67 18.26 12.20
N ASN A 725 -18.31 17.77 11.03
CA ASN A 725 -17.10 16.99 10.82
C ASN A 725 -16.49 17.44 9.50
N SER A 726 -15.19 17.25 9.34
CA SER A 726 -14.55 17.36 8.04
C SER A 726 -13.38 16.39 7.97
N ARG A 727 -13.10 15.91 6.75
CA ARG A 727 -11.92 15.11 6.48
C ARG A 727 -10.67 15.99 6.43
N GLY A 728 -9.57 15.48 6.98
CA GLY A 728 -8.29 16.13 6.81
C GLY A 728 -7.83 16.13 5.35
N SER A 729 -6.95 17.07 5.02
CA SER A 729 -6.28 17.11 3.73
C SER A 729 -4.85 16.61 3.83
N VAL A 730 -4.50 15.69 2.94
CA VAL A 730 -3.12 15.29 2.65
C VAL A 730 -2.43 16.24 1.67
N PHE A 731 -3.20 17.11 1.01
CA PHE A 731 -2.75 18.03 -0.01
C PHE A 731 -2.86 19.49 0.45
N MET A 732 -2.00 20.32 -0.11
CA MET A 732 -2.05 21.77 0.03
C MET A 732 -2.13 22.39 -1.36
N SER A 733 -2.73 23.57 -1.47
CA SER A 733 -2.84 24.28 -2.74
C SER A 733 -2.76 25.80 -2.57
N THR A 734 -2.36 26.48 -3.63
CA THR A 734 -2.47 27.94 -3.74
C THR A 734 -3.89 28.41 -4.02
N ASN A 735 -4.81 27.51 -4.36
CA ASN A 735 -6.15 27.86 -4.82
C ASN A 735 -7.15 26.79 -4.39
N TRP A 736 -8.23 27.19 -3.73
CA TRP A 736 -9.26 26.30 -3.20
C TRP A 736 -10.66 26.81 -3.55
N TYR A 737 -11.60 25.89 -3.74
CA TYR A 737 -13.00 26.19 -4.03
C TYR A 737 -13.93 25.55 -2.99
N LEU A 738 -14.95 26.30 -2.58
CA LEU A 738 -15.94 25.94 -1.56
C LEU A 738 -17.34 26.18 -2.16
N PRO A 739 -17.97 25.16 -2.77
CA PRO A 739 -19.22 25.32 -3.54
C PRO A 739 -20.47 25.72 -2.75
N GLU A 740 -20.55 25.36 -1.48
CA GLU A 740 -21.62 25.71 -0.56
C GLU A 740 -21.37 27.06 0.12
N GLY A 741 -22.47 27.70 0.51
CA GLY A 741 -22.46 28.94 1.26
C GLY A 741 -23.76 29.71 1.15
N CYS A 742 -24.15 30.31 2.27
CA CYS A 742 -25.27 31.21 2.36
C CYS A 742 -25.07 32.11 3.57
N THR A 743 -25.23 33.41 3.37
CA THR A 743 -25.16 34.43 4.44
C THR A 743 -26.48 35.17 4.61
N ALA A 744 -27.58 34.60 4.10
CA ALA A 744 -28.92 35.13 4.32
C ALA A 744 -29.34 35.00 5.79
N ASP A 745 -30.42 35.69 6.16
CA ASP A 745 -30.98 35.64 7.52
C ASP A 745 -31.16 34.19 8.00
N GLY A 746 -30.45 33.84 9.07
CA GLY A 746 -30.48 32.50 9.68
C GLY A 746 -29.27 31.61 9.35
N PHE A 747 -28.32 32.11 8.56
CA PHE A 747 -27.05 31.45 8.28
C PHE A 747 -25.87 32.30 8.73
N ASP A 748 -24.80 31.66 9.17
CA ASP A 748 -23.59 32.23 9.74
C ASP A 748 -22.38 31.44 9.20
N GLU A 749 -21.74 31.95 8.16
CA GLU A 749 -20.72 31.27 7.36
C GLU A 749 -19.31 31.78 7.66
N TRP A 750 -18.39 30.83 7.78
CA TRP A 750 -16.99 31.04 8.12
C TRP A 750 -16.10 30.27 7.15
N VAL A 751 -15.02 30.90 6.69
CA VAL A 751 -13.97 30.24 5.90
C VAL A 751 -12.68 30.21 6.71
N LEU A 752 -12.12 29.02 6.89
CA LEU A 752 -10.98 28.76 7.75
C LEU A 752 -9.79 28.41 6.87
N VAL A 753 -8.67 29.12 7.08
CA VAL A 753 -7.47 28.96 6.25
C VAL A 753 -6.27 28.72 7.16
N MET A 754 -5.56 27.62 6.92
CA MET A 754 -4.30 27.27 7.57
C MET A 754 -3.13 27.53 6.62
N ASN A 755 -2.07 28.12 7.16
CA ASN A 755 -0.74 28.13 6.54
C ASN A 755 0.18 27.09 7.24
N PRO A 756 0.37 25.91 6.66
CA PRO A 756 1.23 24.87 7.23
C PRO A 756 2.73 25.12 6.99
N ASP A 757 3.13 26.08 6.14
CA ASP A 757 4.54 26.39 5.88
C ASP A 757 5.19 27.02 7.13
N THR A 758 6.31 26.46 7.59
CA THR A 758 6.98 26.90 8.83
C THR A 758 7.95 28.08 8.65
N GLU A 759 8.14 28.55 7.42
CA GLU A 759 9.09 29.62 7.07
C GLU A 759 8.43 30.84 6.40
N ASN A 760 7.43 30.61 5.55
CA ASN A 760 6.85 31.64 4.69
C ASN A 760 5.43 32.02 5.11
N SER A 761 5.13 33.32 5.04
CA SER A 761 3.77 33.82 5.20
C SER A 761 2.95 33.66 3.92
N ALA A 762 1.67 33.32 4.04
CA ALA A 762 0.74 33.24 2.91
C ALA A 762 -0.10 34.51 2.76
N ASP A 763 -0.14 35.09 1.56
CA ASP A 763 -0.99 36.25 1.24
C ASP A 763 -2.31 35.76 0.62
N VAL A 764 -3.33 35.62 1.46
CA VAL A 764 -4.62 35.01 1.12
C VAL A 764 -5.65 36.05 0.68
N GLN A 765 -6.35 35.76 -0.41
CA GLN A 765 -7.46 36.52 -0.96
C GLN A 765 -8.67 35.62 -1.20
N LEU A 766 -9.84 36.04 -0.72
CA LEU A 766 -11.11 35.39 -1.01
C LEU A 766 -11.83 36.09 -2.16
N THR A 767 -12.45 35.30 -3.05
CA THR A 767 -13.41 35.77 -4.05
C THR A 767 -14.74 35.07 -3.82
N LEU A 768 -15.81 35.84 -3.64
CA LEU A 768 -17.15 35.36 -3.37
C LEU A 768 -17.91 35.22 -4.68
N MET A 769 -18.22 34.01 -5.12
CA MET A 769 -18.97 33.73 -6.34
C MET A 769 -20.46 33.59 -5.99
N THR A 770 -21.25 34.58 -6.40
CA THR A 770 -22.71 34.65 -6.17
C THR A 770 -23.46 34.18 -7.42
N PRO A 771 -24.79 33.96 -7.34
CA PRO A 771 -25.60 33.67 -8.53
C PRO A 771 -25.51 34.75 -9.63
N GLU A 772 -25.20 36.00 -9.27
CA GLU A 772 -25.05 37.12 -10.18
C GLU A 772 -23.61 37.34 -10.68
N GLY A 773 -22.65 36.57 -10.16
CA GLY A 773 -21.22 36.63 -10.52
C GLY A 773 -20.30 36.93 -9.33
N PRO A 774 -19.00 37.16 -9.59
CA PRO A 774 -18.00 37.28 -8.53
C PRO A 774 -18.01 38.66 -7.86
N VAL A 775 -17.82 38.66 -6.54
CA VAL A 775 -17.66 39.81 -5.64
C VAL A 775 -16.35 39.65 -4.87
N ALA A 776 -15.66 40.76 -4.60
CA ALA A 776 -14.42 40.73 -3.83
C ALA A 776 -14.70 40.34 -2.36
N GLY A 777 -13.99 39.35 -1.86
CA GLY A 777 -14.01 38.93 -0.44
C GLY A 777 -12.89 39.56 0.38
N PRO A 778 -12.71 39.11 1.63
CA PRO A 778 -11.65 39.58 2.52
C PRO A 778 -10.26 39.09 2.08
N THR A 779 -9.23 39.71 2.64
CA THR A 779 -7.82 39.37 2.42
C THR A 779 -7.07 39.33 3.75
N ALA A 780 -6.12 38.43 3.93
CA ALA A 780 -5.22 38.41 5.08
C ALA A 780 -3.82 37.93 4.72
N MET A 781 -2.85 38.27 5.57
CA MET A 781 -1.51 37.66 5.54
C MET A 781 -1.41 36.73 6.73
N LEU A 782 -1.24 35.44 6.45
CA LEU A 782 -1.10 34.40 7.47
C LEU A 782 0.40 34.20 7.76
N PRO A 783 0.88 34.42 8.99
CA PRO A 783 2.24 34.06 9.39
C PRO A 783 2.62 32.59 9.11
N PRO A 784 3.91 32.23 9.13
CA PRO A 784 4.31 30.83 9.06
C PRO A 784 3.72 30.01 10.21
N ALA A 785 3.27 28.78 9.93
CA ALA A 785 2.65 27.86 10.87
C ALA A 785 1.55 28.54 11.72
N SER A 786 0.56 29.10 11.03
CA SER A 786 -0.55 29.82 11.66
C SER A 786 -1.85 29.61 10.89
N ARG A 787 -2.93 30.24 11.35
CA ARG A 787 -4.25 30.16 10.74
C ARG A 787 -5.00 31.49 10.83
N GLU A 788 -6.07 31.61 10.05
CA GLU A 788 -7.03 32.73 10.08
C GLU A 788 -8.46 32.21 9.87
N THR A 789 -9.46 32.93 10.39
CA THR A 789 -10.89 32.64 10.24
C THR A 789 -11.59 33.87 9.65
N PHE A 790 -12.31 33.70 8.53
CA PHE A 790 -13.02 34.79 7.86
C PHE A 790 -14.53 34.64 8.04
N HIS A 791 -15.17 35.65 8.64
CA HIS A 791 -16.63 35.73 8.75
C HIS A 791 -17.25 36.29 7.46
N ILE A 792 -17.94 35.46 6.69
CA ILE A 792 -18.40 35.82 5.33
C ILE A 792 -19.63 36.74 5.37
N ASN A 793 -20.46 36.62 6.40
CA ASN A 793 -21.62 37.49 6.59
C ASN A 793 -21.27 38.98 6.71
N ASP A 794 -20.05 39.32 7.13
CA ASP A 794 -19.57 40.71 7.17
C ASP A 794 -19.27 41.28 5.77
N CYS A 795 -19.15 40.41 4.76
CA CYS A 795 -18.71 40.77 3.42
C CYS A 795 -19.84 40.74 2.37
N TYR A 796 -20.78 39.80 2.50
CA TYR A 796 -21.87 39.59 1.55
C TYR A 796 -23.12 39.04 2.25
N ILE A 797 -24.31 39.33 1.70
CA ILE A 797 -25.60 38.80 2.17
C ILE A 797 -26.31 38.12 1.00
N GLY A 798 -26.44 36.80 1.08
CA GLY A 798 -27.13 35.97 0.09
C GLY A 798 -26.44 34.63 -0.13
N ASP A 799 -26.81 33.94 -1.20
CA ASP A 799 -26.17 32.70 -1.60
C ASP A 799 -24.74 32.96 -2.11
N VAL A 800 -23.77 32.21 -1.60
CA VAL A 800 -22.36 32.45 -1.91
C VAL A 800 -21.59 31.14 -2.00
N SER A 801 -20.54 31.14 -2.80
CA SER A 801 -19.52 30.09 -2.82
C SER A 801 -18.19 30.81 -2.83
N THR A 802 -17.15 30.18 -2.30
CA THR A 802 -15.88 30.89 -2.05
C THR A 802 -14.76 30.28 -2.87
N GLN A 803 -13.93 31.16 -3.45
CA GLN A 803 -12.59 30.82 -3.89
C GLN A 803 -11.59 31.40 -2.88
N VAL A 804 -10.64 30.60 -2.41
CA VAL A 804 -9.52 31.04 -1.58
C VAL A 804 -8.24 30.95 -2.39
N GLN A 805 -7.51 32.05 -2.55
CA GLN A 805 -6.27 32.10 -3.31
C GLN A 805 -5.11 32.64 -2.47
N SER A 806 -3.99 31.92 -2.43
CA SER A 806 -2.70 32.41 -1.97
C SER A 806 -1.94 33.08 -3.12
N THR A 807 -1.96 34.41 -3.11
CA THR A 807 -1.45 35.26 -4.19
C THR A 807 0.07 35.28 -4.29
N ASN A 808 0.77 34.97 -3.19
CA ASN A 808 2.23 34.86 -3.15
C ASN A 808 2.75 33.42 -3.32
N LYS A 809 1.85 32.48 -3.67
CA LYS A 809 2.14 31.08 -3.98
C LYS A 809 2.66 30.23 -2.81
N VAL A 810 2.46 30.67 -1.57
CA VAL A 810 2.60 29.78 -0.39
C VAL A 810 1.36 28.90 -0.30
N MET A 811 1.55 27.58 -0.19
CA MET A 811 0.44 26.62 -0.18
C MET A 811 -0.33 26.71 1.14
N VAL A 812 -1.66 26.67 1.06
CA VAL A 812 -2.57 26.72 2.22
C VAL A 812 -3.53 25.53 2.19
N VAL A 813 -4.26 25.32 3.28
CA VAL A 813 -5.39 24.39 3.39
C VAL A 813 -6.61 25.17 3.86
N CYS A 814 -7.78 24.89 3.28
CA CYS A 814 -8.99 25.66 3.55
C CYS A 814 -10.19 24.76 3.81
N GLU A 815 -10.98 25.13 4.80
CA GLU A 815 -12.26 24.52 5.15
C GLU A 815 -13.31 25.62 5.32
N ARG A 816 -14.56 25.23 5.41
CA ARG A 816 -15.67 26.16 5.62
C ARG A 816 -16.66 25.58 6.59
N ALA A 817 -16.90 26.29 7.68
CA ALA A 817 -18.00 26.02 8.59
C ALA A 817 -19.20 26.91 8.32
N MET A 818 -20.37 26.34 8.52
CA MET A 818 -21.63 27.06 8.56
C MET A 818 -22.38 26.73 9.83
N TYR A 819 -22.98 27.75 10.42
CA TYR A 819 -23.92 27.64 11.52
C TYR A 819 -25.28 28.13 11.05
N VAL A 820 -26.31 27.39 11.40
CA VAL A 820 -27.68 27.64 11.00
C VAL A 820 -28.46 27.93 12.26
N GLY A 821 -29.19 29.04 12.29
CA GLY A 821 -29.99 29.47 13.42
C GLY A 821 -31.31 30.06 12.94
N THR A 822 -32.42 29.36 13.12
CA THR A 822 -33.72 29.86 12.67
C THR A 822 -34.50 30.54 13.81
N PRO A 823 -35.43 31.47 13.49
CA PRO A 823 -36.26 32.15 14.49
C PRO A 823 -37.11 31.24 15.39
N ASP A 824 -37.30 29.96 15.02
CA ASP A 824 -37.99 28.93 15.80
C ASP A 824 -37.07 28.12 16.75
N GLY A 825 -35.85 28.59 17.02
CA GLY A 825 -34.96 28.05 18.07
C GLY A 825 -34.23 26.77 17.67
N LYS A 826 -34.07 26.59 16.37
CA LYS A 826 -33.42 25.44 15.74
C LYS A 826 -32.01 25.84 15.33
N SER A 827 -31.05 24.99 15.67
CA SER A 827 -29.64 25.19 15.42
C SER A 827 -29.03 23.96 14.74
N GLY A 828 -28.13 24.20 13.80
CA GLY A 828 -27.37 23.19 13.09
C GLY A 828 -26.00 23.75 12.74
N ALA A 829 -25.05 22.88 12.44
CA ALA A 829 -23.76 23.30 11.93
C ALA A 829 -23.28 22.27 10.90
N HIS A 830 -22.42 22.67 9.98
CA HIS A 830 -21.82 21.77 9.01
C HIS A 830 -20.49 22.34 8.52
N CYS A 831 -19.59 21.49 8.06
CA CYS A 831 -18.25 21.88 7.64
C CYS A 831 -17.76 20.97 6.51
N SER A 832 -17.01 21.55 5.58
CA SER A 832 -16.46 20.80 4.46
C SER A 832 -15.06 21.27 4.11
N LEU A 833 -14.21 20.30 3.73
CA LEU A 833 -12.92 20.55 3.11
C LEU A 833 -13.09 21.13 1.72
N GLY A 834 -12.33 22.19 1.43
CA GLY A 834 -12.33 22.76 0.09
C GLY A 834 -11.84 21.78 -0.98
N VAL A 835 -12.17 22.10 -2.22
CA VAL A 835 -11.64 21.43 -3.39
C VAL A 835 -10.34 22.11 -3.81
N LEU A 836 -9.28 21.34 -4.03
CA LEU A 836 -8.03 21.86 -4.58
C LEU A 836 -8.28 22.47 -5.96
N ALA A 837 -7.41 23.36 -6.42
CA ALA A 837 -7.40 23.79 -7.81
C ALA A 837 -5.95 23.96 -8.26
N SER A 838 -5.50 23.18 -9.24
CA SER A 838 -4.23 23.51 -9.88
C SER A 838 -4.42 24.75 -10.74
N ASP A 839 -3.54 25.74 -10.59
CA ASP A 839 -3.57 27.00 -11.34
C ASP A 839 -3.85 26.79 -12.84
N VAL A 840 -4.93 27.40 -13.34
CA VAL A 840 -5.28 27.46 -14.79
C VAL A 840 -4.38 28.47 -15.53
N ASP A 841 -3.22 28.84 -14.96
CA ASP A 841 -2.38 29.87 -15.56
C ASP A 841 -1.63 29.29 -16.77
N GLN A 842 -2.03 29.78 -17.94
CA GLN A 842 -1.48 29.44 -19.24
C GLN A 842 0.05 29.68 -19.27
N GLY A 843 0.85 28.63 -19.04
CA GLY A 843 2.23 28.58 -19.56
C GLY A 843 3.40 28.41 -18.57
N SER A 844 3.21 27.91 -17.34
CA SER A 844 4.36 27.49 -16.51
C SER A 844 4.14 26.14 -15.82
N SER A 845 5.13 25.26 -15.95
CA SER A 845 5.17 23.85 -15.57
C SER A 845 5.27 23.57 -14.05
N GLY A 846 4.53 24.30 -13.20
CA GLY A 846 4.47 24.03 -11.76
C GLY A 846 3.05 23.68 -11.33
N SER A 847 2.84 22.50 -10.75
CA SER A 847 1.52 22.09 -10.23
C SER A 847 1.09 23.01 -9.06
N GLY A 848 -0.17 23.47 -9.08
CA GLY A 848 -0.74 24.33 -8.03
C GLY A 848 -1.13 23.59 -6.74
N ALA A 849 -0.88 22.28 -6.65
CA ALA A 849 -1.12 21.46 -5.47
C ALA A 849 0.03 20.46 -5.25
N CYS A 850 0.29 20.11 -3.99
CA CYS A 850 1.27 19.11 -3.57
C CYS A 850 0.88 18.42 -2.26
N GLN A 851 1.47 17.25 -1.97
CA GLN A 851 1.31 16.58 -0.69
C GLN A 851 2.01 17.36 0.45
N LEU A 852 1.51 17.21 1.67
CA LEU A 852 2.12 17.77 2.88
C LEU A 852 3.57 17.23 3.05
N PRO A 853 4.61 18.08 3.04
CA PRO A 853 5.99 17.62 3.05
C PRO A 853 6.42 17.02 4.39
N ALA A 854 7.22 15.96 4.36
CA ALA A 854 7.83 15.37 5.54
C ALA A 854 8.81 16.34 6.25
N GLU A 855 9.37 17.31 5.51
CA GLU A 855 10.21 18.37 6.07
C GLU A 855 9.44 19.26 7.05
N THR A 856 8.12 19.41 6.87
CA THR A 856 7.26 20.17 7.80
C THR A 856 7.33 19.57 9.19
N LEU A 857 7.18 18.25 9.32
CA LEU A 857 7.35 17.54 10.59
C LEU A 857 8.74 17.77 11.20
N SER A 858 9.79 17.63 10.39
CA SER A 858 11.17 17.81 10.83
C SER A 858 11.42 19.21 11.39
N SER A 859 10.88 20.24 10.70
CA SER A 859 10.93 21.62 11.13
C SER A 859 10.19 21.83 12.45
N LEU A 860 8.93 21.37 12.55
CA LEU A 860 8.09 21.49 13.74
C LEU A 860 8.74 20.83 14.96
N ARG A 861 9.25 19.60 14.81
CA ARG A 861 9.99 18.91 15.88
C ARG A 861 11.21 19.69 16.35
N SER A 862 11.99 20.24 15.42
CA SER A 862 13.21 20.98 15.79
C SER A 862 12.91 22.26 16.58
N ARG A 863 11.78 22.92 16.29
CA ARG A 863 11.40 24.22 16.85
C ARG A 863 10.59 24.12 18.13
N TYR A 864 9.70 23.13 18.22
CA TYR A 864 8.64 23.12 19.24
C TYR A 864 8.69 21.92 20.21
N ARG A 865 9.54 20.90 19.97
CA ARG A 865 9.65 19.72 20.86
C ARG A 865 10.32 20.00 22.22
N ASN A 866 10.96 21.17 22.40
CA ASN A 866 11.73 21.53 23.60
C ASN A 866 11.15 22.71 24.39
N ARG A 867 9.87 23.06 24.21
CA ARG A 867 9.21 24.16 24.93
C ARG A 867 8.24 23.67 25.99
#